data_AF-A0AAW2HQS8-F1
#
_entry.id   AF-A0AAW2HQS8-F1
#
_cell.length_a   1.000
_cell.length_b   1.000
_cell.length_c   1.000
_cell.angle_alpha   90.00
_cell.angle_beta   90.00
_cell.angle_gamma   90.00
#
_symmetry.space_group_name_H-M   'P 1'
#
loop_
_entity.id
_entity.type
_entity.pdbx_description
1 polymer ?
#
loop_
_entity_poly.entity_id
_entity_poly.type
_entity_poly.pdbx_seq_one_letter_code
_entity_poly.pdbx_strand_id
1 'polypeptide(L)'
;MARDRLSSSQNFGENDGGTLCSKIVDWLNQAALSNDAAVKCENLLKAKELIIHSPVSSLLDNFLHEVLGFQVDRNAEVRKFIVGFIEEACKKDPDILPKVVININMLLQDSSAQVQKRVIQAAGPIYKTALMWLAKAKTVTEEMEAAWKVLGQIKQQVIRMIDNDNDGIRTLAVKFLEFIVLLQTYPEADSAQKENDFSLEDVPFTLKIARRRKLEEEANEVFELLIKFHGSPHISSVNLMTCMGSLVLIAKLRPQFMAKVVTALETLHINLPPTLSKSQVSSVRKHLKLQLLNLLKMPTSLDYHSNITTLLTDLGATYQEVVKAYPKQEELRKYRQKHALEPPQSDVPLKKLKLDADLEYLETEGEAVEDKRKHDTAVDITERFIVERLTPELAAQLVMTSMAKLPDVMPPHFSATYTPIAAAGTKGQIRHVARLMATQFTTANVGPGVKLAKKNQKTLAEDEDEDGFGSQGTINDKKVDDKTKTTLMPAGAKLSRLARLKSLKLSEITRPLNEEAKNSLMIAAFEKILHAERVAAQGGAISTRGKIITMMASTFCPEIRKATMNYITSDIKARIDLGLSWLYEEYSFMQGFNRFPICLKHDKKPDENYNSLLQNIIMDVMCKLPLVTDDAMELLKDMCCDETKALSGLKLLEELIVKRPPRQMHLLNALLVHTSHENPNIRTEALSRVVNLYSRSDLSSIIEEYSAFYLGFLKLPLPPDVLFGSERGRPVKADAWTEESIKACLYLLMALLPLNEKMIHELARVYVATAPDVKRTILRLLEQPVRGMGMNSPELLSLVEQCPKGAETLVTRVIHILTDKVPPSDELVARVRDLYRSRISDVRFLIPVLNGLTREEVIAALPKLIKLNPVVVKEVFNRLLGTNTDSSEFVSPITPAELLIALHTIDPAVCELKVVIKATSLCFSERQVYTQETLAVVLQQLMEIHPLPTLLMRTVIQSLTLYPRLIGFVMNILQRLILKQVWKQKKVWEGFIKCCQRTKPQSFQVLLQLPAPQLAEVFEECPDLRTPLLDHVMTFTDHQRKHIPKNTMDVLLGNKIVIIDDDTEYSAPTNAQDLITEIKKEPVDPSDSQPSQNNTESI
;
A
#
# COMPACT_ATOMS: atom_id res chain seq x y z
N MET A 1 -31.39 46.41 24.29
CA MET A 1 -31.28 46.70 25.73
C MET A 1 -29.94 46.20 26.27
N ALA A 2 -28.84 46.85 25.86
CA ALA A 2 -27.47 46.33 26.05
C ALA A 2 -26.48 47.44 26.45
N ARG A 3 -26.83 48.26 27.45
CA ARG A 3 -25.91 49.31 27.96
C ARG A 3 -25.83 49.52 29.47
N ASP A 4 -26.64 48.83 30.29
CA ASP A 4 -26.73 49.08 31.74
C ASP A 4 -26.17 47.97 32.66
N ARG A 5 -25.23 47.14 32.21
CA ARG A 5 -24.61 46.10 33.07
C ARG A 5 -23.09 46.19 33.15
N LEU A 6 -22.52 47.40 33.10
CA LEU A 6 -21.06 47.63 33.20
C LEU A 6 -20.63 48.49 34.40
N SER A 7 -21.52 48.75 35.37
CA SER A 7 -21.26 49.63 36.52
C SER A 7 -21.46 48.98 37.89
N SER A 8 -21.02 47.73 38.08
CA SER A 8 -20.98 47.09 39.41
C SER A 8 -19.89 46.03 39.52
N SER A 9 -18.68 46.35 39.04
CA SER A 9 -17.51 45.46 39.11
C SER A 9 -16.36 46.09 39.92
N GLN A 10 -16.65 46.60 41.10
CA GLN A 10 -15.65 46.92 42.12
C GLN A 10 -16.18 46.43 43.47
N ASN A 11 -15.43 45.52 44.10
CA ASN A 11 -15.66 44.78 45.35
C ASN A 11 -16.23 43.36 45.20
N PHE A 12 -15.39 42.40 44.81
CA PHE A 12 -15.60 40.99 45.13
C PHE A 12 -14.29 40.37 45.63
N GLY A 13 -14.11 40.42 46.95
CA GLY A 13 -13.08 39.69 47.68
C GLY A 13 -13.63 38.35 48.20
N GLU A 14 -12.88 37.28 47.96
CA GLU A 14 -12.73 35.99 48.66
C GLU A 14 -13.94 35.14 49.12
N ASN A 15 -15.18 35.65 49.19
CA ASN A 15 -16.35 34.88 49.67
C ASN A 15 -17.21 34.21 48.59
N ASP A 16 -16.96 34.45 47.30
CA ASP A 16 -17.85 34.03 46.19
C ASP A 16 -17.43 32.72 45.47
N GLY A 17 -16.27 32.14 45.83
CA GLY A 17 -15.80 30.87 45.26
C GLY A 17 -16.65 29.66 45.68
N GLY A 18 -17.12 29.63 46.94
CA GLY A 18 -17.92 28.53 47.48
C GLY A 18 -19.35 28.46 46.90
N THR A 19 -19.98 29.62 46.67
CA THR A 19 -21.32 29.75 46.06
C THR A 19 -21.34 29.34 44.59
N LEU A 20 -20.25 29.56 43.86
CA LEU A 20 -20.09 29.10 42.47
C LEU A 20 -19.87 27.59 42.36
N CYS A 21 -18.99 27.01 43.18
CA CYS A 21 -18.77 25.57 43.24
C CYS A 21 -20.06 24.81 43.59
N SER A 22 -20.84 25.30 44.56
CA SER A 22 -22.13 24.69 44.93
C SER A 22 -23.11 24.66 43.76
N LYS A 23 -23.22 25.75 42.98
CA LYS A 23 -24.11 25.81 41.81
C LYS A 23 -23.68 24.86 40.70
N ILE A 24 -22.38 24.73 40.46
CA ILE A 24 -21.83 23.80 39.47
C ILE A 24 -22.14 22.35 39.89
N VAL A 25 -21.91 22.02 41.16
CA VAL A 25 -22.23 20.70 41.74
C VAL A 25 -23.72 20.40 41.62
N ASP A 26 -24.60 21.36 41.92
CA ASP A 26 -26.05 21.19 41.78
C ASP A 26 -26.47 20.90 40.34
N TRP A 27 -25.92 21.63 39.36
CA TRP A 27 -26.23 21.40 37.94
C TRP A 27 -25.66 20.08 37.42
N LEU A 28 -24.47 19.67 37.86
CA LEU A 28 -23.89 18.36 37.52
C LEU A 28 -24.69 17.21 38.13
N ASN A 29 -25.13 17.34 39.39
CA ASN A 29 -25.99 16.36 40.05
C ASN A 29 -27.37 16.27 39.38
N GLN A 30 -27.98 17.41 39.02
CA GLN A 30 -29.22 17.43 38.25
C GLN A 30 -29.06 16.82 36.85
N ALA A 31 -27.90 17.01 36.21
CA ALA A 31 -27.58 16.35 34.94
C ALA A 31 -27.36 14.83 35.10
N ALA A 32 -26.75 14.38 36.20
CA ALA A 32 -26.56 12.96 36.49
C ALA A 32 -27.88 12.24 36.79
N LEU A 33 -28.82 12.91 37.47
CA LEU A 33 -30.11 12.36 37.89
C LEU A 33 -31.19 12.43 36.80
N SER A 34 -31.09 13.37 35.87
CA SER A 34 -32.06 13.49 34.78
C SER A 34 -31.94 12.33 33.78
N ASN A 35 -33.05 11.84 33.24
CA ASN A 35 -33.06 10.89 32.12
C ASN A 35 -33.27 11.56 30.76
N ASP A 36 -33.67 12.83 30.75
CA ASP A 36 -33.90 13.60 29.53
C ASP A 36 -32.59 14.27 29.06
N ALA A 37 -32.18 13.94 27.85
CA ALA A 37 -30.94 14.43 27.26
C ALA A 37 -30.96 15.93 26.94
N ALA A 38 -32.12 16.52 26.68
CA ALA A 38 -32.21 17.96 26.45
C ALA A 38 -31.88 18.73 27.73
N VAL A 39 -32.47 18.32 28.85
CA VAL A 39 -32.22 18.89 30.19
C VAL A 39 -30.78 18.63 30.63
N LYS A 40 -30.23 17.44 30.35
CA LYS A 40 -28.80 17.15 30.60
C LYS A 40 -27.89 18.13 29.87
N CYS A 41 -28.08 18.29 28.56
CA CYS A 41 -27.26 19.19 27.75
C CYS A 41 -27.40 20.65 28.21
N GLU A 42 -28.59 21.10 28.60
CA GLU A 42 -28.80 22.46 29.10
C GLU A 42 -28.05 22.71 30.42
N ASN A 43 -28.14 21.78 31.37
CA ASN A 43 -27.45 21.89 32.66
C ASN A 43 -25.93 21.79 32.49
N LEU A 44 -25.46 20.90 31.61
CA LEU A 44 -24.03 20.79 31.27
C LEU A 44 -23.53 22.06 30.58
N LEU A 45 -24.32 22.70 29.72
CA LEU A 45 -23.96 23.96 29.08
C LEU A 45 -23.85 25.10 30.10
N LYS A 46 -24.79 25.21 31.04
CA LYS A 46 -24.70 26.16 32.17
C LYS A 46 -23.44 25.92 33.02
N ALA A 47 -23.13 24.65 33.32
CA ALA A 47 -21.91 24.28 34.04
C ALA A 47 -20.64 24.65 33.25
N LYS A 48 -20.59 24.35 31.96
CA LYS A 48 -19.47 24.69 31.06
C LYS A 48 -19.20 26.20 31.02
N GLU A 49 -20.22 27.02 30.90
CA GLU A 49 -20.07 28.48 30.88
C GLU A 49 -19.38 28.98 32.15
N LEU A 50 -19.78 28.48 33.32
CA LEU A 50 -19.14 28.84 34.59
C LEU A 50 -17.75 28.22 34.76
N ILE A 51 -17.49 27.02 34.24
CA ILE A 51 -16.19 26.36 34.39
C ILE A 51 -15.12 27.00 33.49
N ILE A 52 -15.47 27.36 32.24
CA ILE A 52 -14.50 27.82 31.23
C ILE A 52 -14.34 29.35 31.22
N HIS A 53 -15.43 30.10 31.40
CA HIS A 53 -15.43 31.57 31.25
C HIS A 53 -15.31 32.33 32.57
N SER A 54 -15.35 31.64 33.72
CA SER A 54 -15.13 32.27 35.03
C SER A 54 -13.67 32.73 35.21
N PRO A 55 -13.40 33.82 35.96
CA PRO A 55 -12.06 34.32 36.23
C PRO A 55 -11.20 33.39 37.11
N VAL A 56 -11.81 32.38 37.76
CA VAL A 56 -11.11 31.45 38.65
C VAL A 56 -10.61 30.24 37.86
N SER A 57 -9.33 30.26 37.47
CA SER A 57 -8.69 29.20 36.66
C SER A 57 -8.70 27.81 37.31
N SER A 58 -8.79 27.72 38.65
CA SER A 58 -8.77 26.45 39.39
C SER A 58 -10.09 25.65 39.33
N LEU A 59 -11.17 26.23 38.81
CA LEU A 59 -12.45 25.52 38.68
C LEU A 59 -12.42 24.45 37.58
N LEU A 60 -11.61 24.66 36.54
CA LEU A 60 -11.49 23.70 35.44
C LEU A 60 -10.87 22.39 35.90
N ASP A 61 -9.74 22.44 36.60
CA ASP A 61 -9.07 21.23 37.13
C ASP A 61 -9.94 20.49 38.15
N ASN A 62 -10.67 21.22 38.99
CA ASN A 62 -11.51 20.63 40.05
C ASN A 62 -12.72 19.86 39.52
N PHE A 63 -13.33 20.30 38.41
CA PHE A 63 -14.55 19.70 37.84
C PHE A 63 -14.31 18.93 36.53
N LEU A 64 -13.06 18.81 36.09
CA LEU A 64 -12.71 18.17 34.82
C LEU A 64 -13.16 16.71 34.81
N HIS A 65 -12.90 15.96 35.88
CA HIS A 65 -13.20 14.53 35.95
C HIS A 65 -14.70 14.25 35.98
N GLU A 66 -15.46 15.08 36.69
CA GLU A 66 -16.91 15.00 36.82
C GLU A 66 -17.61 15.24 35.48
N VAL A 67 -17.15 16.24 34.72
CA VAL A 67 -17.68 16.51 33.37
C VAL A 67 -17.29 15.39 32.40
N LEU A 68 -16.03 14.92 32.45
CA LEU A 68 -15.57 13.81 31.60
C LEU A 68 -16.32 12.50 31.88
N GLY A 69 -16.86 12.29 33.08
CA GLY A 69 -17.68 11.13 33.42
C GLY A 69 -18.89 10.91 32.49
N PHE A 70 -19.42 11.99 31.90
CA PHE A 70 -20.53 11.92 30.94
C PHE A 70 -20.14 11.42 29.54
N GLN A 71 -18.87 11.10 29.30
CA GLN A 71 -18.42 10.55 28.01
C GLN A 71 -18.97 9.14 27.73
N VAL A 72 -19.39 8.40 28.75
CA VAL A 72 -19.97 7.04 28.64
C VAL A 72 -21.50 7.10 28.61
N ASP A 73 -22.11 8.29 28.56
CA ASP A 73 -23.56 8.44 28.52
C ASP A 73 -24.15 7.76 27.28
N ARG A 74 -25.36 7.18 27.40
CA ARG A 74 -26.04 6.47 26.31
C ARG A 74 -26.39 7.41 25.15
N ASN A 75 -26.66 8.68 25.43
CA ASN A 75 -27.09 9.63 24.40
C ASN A 75 -25.90 10.24 23.64
N ALA A 76 -25.95 10.18 22.31
CA ALA A 76 -24.94 10.75 21.43
C ALA A 76 -24.80 12.28 21.54
N GLU A 77 -25.88 13.03 21.86
CA GLU A 77 -25.83 14.49 22.03
C GLU A 77 -25.03 14.92 23.26
N VAL A 78 -25.14 14.16 24.35
CA VAL A 78 -24.33 14.37 25.56
C VAL A 78 -22.85 14.10 25.27
N ARG A 79 -22.53 13.00 24.58
CA ARG A 79 -21.14 12.71 24.18
C ARG A 79 -20.57 13.77 23.23
N LYS A 80 -21.37 14.28 22.29
CA LYS A 80 -20.98 15.42 21.42
C LYS A 80 -20.71 16.70 22.21
N PHE A 81 -21.49 16.96 23.26
CA PHE A 81 -21.27 18.08 24.16
C PHE A 81 -19.89 17.97 24.84
N ILE A 82 -19.53 16.77 25.33
CA ILE A 82 -18.22 16.54 25.97
C ILE A 82 -17.07 16.80 25.00
N VAL A 83 -17.18 16.40 23.74
CA VAL A 83 -16.17 16.75 22.72
C VAL A 83 -16.02 18.27 22.58
N GLY A 84 -17.13 19.01 22.58
CA GLY A 84 -17.10 20.48 22.54
C GLY A 84 -16.55 21.13 23.80
N PHE A 85 -16.82 20.54 24.97
CA PHE A 85 -16.22 20.96 26.23
C PHE A 85 -14.71 20.79 26.20
N ILE A 86 -14.20 19.61 25.79
CA ILE A 86 -12.76 19.34 25.67
C ILE A 86 -12.10 20.32 24.70
N GLU A 87 -12.73 20.60 23.55
CA GLU A 87 -12.20 21.54 22.56
C GLU A 87 -11.99 22.95 23.14
N GLU A 88 -12.96 23.47 23.89
CA GLU A 88 -12.87 24.81 24.49
C GLU A 88 -11.97 24.84 25.71
N ALA A 89 -11.98 23.79 26.53
CA ALA A 89 -11.09 23.65 27.67
C ALA A 89 -9.63 23.66 27.21
N CYS A 90 -9.27 22.88 26.18
CA CYS A 90 -7.92 22.87 25.61
C CYS A 90 -7.50 24.22 25.00
N LYS A 91 -8.44 25.02 24.48
CA LYS A 91 -8.14 26.38 23.97
C LYS A 91 -7.87 27.37 25.09
N LYS A 92 -8.54 27.21 26.24
CA LYS A 92 -8.40 28.09 27.40
C LYS A 92 -7.14 27.76 28.20
N ASP A 93 -6.93 26.48 28.48
CA ASP A 93 -5.78 25.97 29.21
C ASP A 93 -5.20 24.73 28.50
N PRO A 94 -4.08 24.87 27.77
CA PRO A 94 -3.44 23.76 27.08
C PRO A 94 -2.83 22.70 28.00
N ASP A 95 -2.58 23.01 29.28
CA ASP A 95 -1.89 22.09 30.20
C ASP A 95 -2.78 20.90 30.61
N ILE A 96 -4.10 20.98 30.39
CA ILE A 96 -5.03 19.87 30.61
C ILE A 96 -4.94 18.79 29.51
N LEU A 97 -4.31 19.10 28.38
CA LEU A 97 -4.30 18.26 27.18
C LEU A 97 -3.84 16.81 27.47
N PRO A 98 -2.76 16.55 28.24
CA PRO A 98 -2.36 15.18 28.58
C PRO A 98 -3.44 14.39 29.33
N LYS A 99 -4.28 15.05 30.13
CA LYS A 99 -5.37 14.42 30.90
C LYS A 99 -6.57 14.05 30.02
N VAL A 100 -6.80 14.77 28.93
CA VAL A 100 -8.02 14.64 28.10
C VAL A 100 -7.80 13.94 26.75
N VAL A 101 -6.55 13.83 26.27
CA VAL A 101 -6.25 13.30 24.92
C VAL A 101 -6.72 11.86 24.71
N ILE A 102 -6.68 11.02 25.74
CA ILE A 102 -7.15 9.63 25.68
C ILE A 102 -8.67 9.57 25.47
N ASN A 103 -9.42 10.48 26.11
CA ASN A 103 -10.87 10.58 25.96
C ASN A 103 -11.26 10.93 24.52
N ILE A 104 -10.51 11.82 23.86
CA ILE A 104 -10.72 12.15 22.44
C ILE A 104 -10.47 10.92 21.57
N ASN A 105 -9.39 10.16 21.82
CA ASN A 105 -9.09 8.95 21.07
C ASN A 105 -10.19 7.88 21.24
N MET A 106 -10.73 7.73 22.44
CA MET A 106 -11.86 6.83 22.71
C MET A 106 -13.13 7.27 21.97
N LEU A 107 -13.47 8.57 22.03
CA LEU A 107 -14.66 9.12 21.36
C LEU A 107 -14.54 9.10 19.82
N LEU A 108 -13.33 9.07 19.27
CA LEU A 108 -13.12 8.87 17.84
C LEU A 108 -13.54 7.46 17.39
N GLN A 109 -13.51 6.48 18.28
CA GLN A 109 -13.91 5.09 18.05
C GLN A 109 -15.36 4.81 18.49
N ASP A 110 -16.17 5.85 18.75
CA ASP A 110 -17.57 5.72 19.19
C ASP A 110 -18.43 5.00 18.15
N SER A 111 -19.46 4.27 18.58
CA SER A 111 -20.38 3.57 17.68
C SER A 111 -21.23 4.53 16.81
N SER A 112 -21.42 5.77 17.26
CA SER A 112 -22.24 6.77 16.56
C SER A 112 -21.41 7.64 15.62
N ALA A 113 -21.74 7.61 14.33
CA ALA A 113 -21.13 8.47 13.32
C ALA A 113 -21.29 9.97 13.64
N GLN A 114 -22.34 10.39 14.36
CA GLN A 114 -22.53 11.80 14.74
C GLN A 114 -21.50 12.27 15.78
N VAL A 115 -21.12 11.38 16.70
CA VAL A 115 -20.06 11.65 17.69
C VAL A 115 -18.72 11.69 16.98
N GLN A 116 -18.40 10.68 16.17
CA GLN A 116 -17.16 10.65 15.37
C GLN A 116 -16.97 11.92 14.52
N LYS A 117 -18.04 12.39 13.85
CA LYS A 117 -18.02 13.65 13.09
C LYS A 117 -17.66 14.86 13.96
N ARG A 118 -18.24 14.98 15.16
CA ARG A 118 -17.93 16.07 16.10
C ARG A 118 -16.49 16.00 16.61
N VAL A 119 -15.96 14.80 16.81
CA VAL A 119 -14.55 14.57 17.22
C VAL A 119 -13.59 15.01 16.12
N ILE A 120 -13.83 14.64 14.86
CA ILE A 120 -12.99 15.06 13.73
C ILE A 120 -12.96 16.60 13.61
N GLN A 121 -14.11 17.26 13.84
CA GLN A 121 -14.19 18.73 13.85
C GLN A 121 -13.37 19.36 14.99
N ALA A 122 -13.34 18.74 16.18
CA ALA A 122 -12.54 19.22 17.32
C ALA A 122 -11.04 18.89 17.18
N ALA A 123 -10.69 17.79 16.51
CA ALA A 123 -9.32 17.30 16.42
C ALA A 123 -8.38 18.31 15.74
N GLY A 124 -8.82 19.02 14.71
CA GLY A 124 -8.03 20.04 14.02
C GLY A 124 -7.62 21.19 14.96
N PRO A 125 -8.59 21.94 15.54
CA PRO A 125 -8.30 22.98 16.51
C PRO A 125 -7.43 22.51 17.70
N ILE A 126 -7.71 21.32 18.25
CA ILE A 126 -6.93 20.75 19.36
C ILE A 126 -5.49 20.48 18.93
N TYR A 127 -5.28 19.91 17.73
CA TYR A 127 -3.95 19.67 17.18
C TYR A 127 -3.16 20.97 16.97
N LYS A 128 -3.80 22.03 16.46
CA LYS A 128 -3.16 23.36 16.34
C LYS A 128 -2.80 23.93 17.71
N THR A 129 -3.71 23.89 18.69
CA THR A 129 -3.43 24.38 20.04
C THR A 129 -2.29 23.61 20.71
N ALA A 130 -2.25 22.29 20.55
CA ALA A 130 -1.16 21.46 21.05
C ALA A 130 0.19 21.82 20.42
N LEU A 131 0.24 22.03 19.11
CA LEU A 131 1.48 22.41 18.43
C LEU A 131 1.93 23.82 18.84
N MET A 132 1.01 24.78 18.99
CA MET A 132 1.30 26.12 19.52
C MET A 132 1.82 26.07 20.96
N TRP A 133 1.26 25.20 21.80
CA TRP A 133 1.68 25.00 23.18
C TRP A 133 3.08 24.41 23.26
N LEU A 134 3.36 23.34 22.51
CA LEU A 134 4.70 22.74 22.42
C LEU A 134 5.75 23.72 21.86
N ALA A 135 5.36 24.58 20.91
CA ALA A 135 6.23 25.59 20.35
C ALA A 135 6.59 26.70 21.36
N LYS A 136 5.72 26.99 22.33
CA LYS A 136 5.95 27.99 23.39
C LYS A 136 6.62 27.43 24.63
N ALA A 137 6.59 26.11 24.83
CA ALA A 137 7.16 25.46 26.00
C ALA A 137 8.70 25.61 26.04
N LYS A 138 9.23 26.08 27.17
CA LYS A 138 10.68 26.22 27.39
C LYS A 138 11.38 24.88 27.59
N THR A 139 10.69 23.93 28.21
CA THR A 139 11.14 22.57 28.49
C THR A 139 9.99 21.63 28.18
N VAL A 140 10.27 20.52 27.49
CA VAL A 140 9.24 19.52 27.19
C VAL A 140 9.25 18.43 28.25
N THR A 141 8.09 18.19 28.87
CA THR A 141 7.91 17.14 29.88
C THR A 141 7.56 15.79 29.22
N GLU A 142 7.69 14.68 29.95
CA GLU A 142 7.31 13.35 29.46
C GLU A 142 5.81 13.26 29.15
N GLU A 143 4.96 13.94 29.93
CA GLU A 143 3.51 14.01 29.71
C GLU A 143 3.16 14.75 28.41
N MET A 144 3.90 15.82 28.08
CA MET A 144 3.78 16.55 26.82
C MET A 144 4.13 15.65 25.62
N GLU A 145 5.20 14.85 25.74
CA GLU A 145 5.61 13.92 24.69
C GLU A 145 4.59 12.79 24.49
N ALA A 146 4.07 12.24 25.58
CA ALA A 146 3.01 11.24 25.55
C ALA A 146 1.74 11.78 24.89
N ALA A 147 1.32 13.00 25.24
CA ALA A 147 0.15 13.67 24.65
C ALA A 147 0.34 13.90 23.14
N TRP A 148 1.52 14.34 22.72
CA TRP A 148 1.85 14.52 21.30
C TRP A 148 1.82 13.21 20.52
N LYS A 149 2.33 12.12 21.12
CA LYS A 149 2.29 10.78 20.51
C LYS A 149 0.86 10.31 20.28
N VAL A 150 -0.04 10.51 21.25
CA VAL A 150 -1.46 10.15 21.11
C VAL A 150 -2.16 11.04 20.08
N LEU A 151 -1.87 12.35 20.03
CA LEU A 151 -2.37 13.22 18.97
C LEU A 151 -1.89 12.81 17.57
N GLY A 152 -0.63 12.34 17.47
CA GLY A 152 -0.11 11.72 16.25
C GLY A 152 -0.92 10.49 15.83
N GLN A 153 -1.31 9.64 16.78
CA GLN A 153 -2.18 8.48 16.52
C GLN A 153 -3.59 8.91 16.09
N ILE A 154 -4.18 9.90 16.74
CA ILE A 154 -5.50 10.46 16.37
C ILE A 154 -5.46 10.99 14.94
N LYS A 155 -4.44 11.78 14.57
CA LYS A 155 -4.23 12.27 13.20
C LYS A 155 -4.18 11.13 12.19
N GLN A 156 -3.39 10.08 12.47
CA GLN A 156 -3.28 8.89 11.60
C GLN A 156 -4.57 8.06 11.54
N GLN A 157 -5.39 8.05 12.59
CA GLN A 157 -6.74 7.46 12.55
C GLN A 157 -7.67 8.28 11.65
N VAL A 158 -7.71 9.60 11.78
CA VAL A 158 -8.54 10.47 10.94
C VAL A 158 -8.12 10.40 9.47
N ILE A 159 -6.82 10.31 9.17
CA ILE A 159 -6.31 10.10 7.79
C ILE A 159 -6.90 8.82 7.18
N ARG A 160 -6.92 7.71 7.94
CA ARG A 160 -7.50 6.44 7.51
C ARG A 160 -9.03 6.48 7.35
N MET A 161 -9.72 7.43 7.98
CA MET A 161 -11.18 7.60 7.85
C MET A 161 -11.61 8.22 6.51
N ILE A 162 -10.67 8.56 5.61
CA ILE A 162 -11.00 8.99 4.24
C ILE A 162 -11.70 7.86 3.44
N ASP A 163 -11.42 6.61 3.79
CA ASP A 163 -12.00 5.40 3.17
C ASP A 163 -13.21 4.85 3.96
N ASN A 164 -13.79 5.64 4.88
CA ASN A 164 -14.94 5.20 5.69
C ASN A 164 -16.25 5.12 4.87
N ASP A 165 -17.13 4.17 5.21
CA ASP A 165 -18.42 3.99 4.53
C ASP A 165 -19.38 5.19 4.69
N ASN A 166 -19.24 5.97 5.77
CA ASN A 166 -20.08 7.13 6.02
C ASN A 166 -19.61 8.34 5.23
N ASP A 167 -20.44 8.78 4.29
CA ASP A 167 -20.13 9.90 3.39
C ASP A 167 -19.75 11.19 4.13
N GLY A 168 -20.46 11.51 5.22
CA GLY A 168 -20.19 12.72 5.99
C GLY A 168 -18.93 12.64 6.86
N ILE A 169 -18.47 11.43 7.21
CA ILE A 169 -17.17 11.25 7.87
C ILE A 169 -16.06 11.55 6.86
N ARG A 170 -16.15 11.02 5.64
CA ARG A 170 -15.20 11.31 4.56
C ARG A 170 -15.11 12.81 4.27
N THR A 171 -16.25 13.53 4.28
CA THR A 171 -16.27 14.99 4.06
C THR A 171 -15.46 15.74 5.12
N LEU A 172 -15.62 15.35 6.39
CA LEU A 172 -14.89 15.98 7.49
C LEU A 172 -13.43 15.55 7.53
N ALA A 173 -13.11 14.30 7.16
CA ALA A 173 -11.74 13.84 7.00
C ALA A 173 -11.01 14.70 5.96
N VAL A 174 -11.60 14.95 4.79
CA VAL A 174 -11.03 15.84 3.76
C VAL A 174 -10.74 17.24 4.32
N LYS A 175 -11.65 17.82 5.10
CA LYS A 175 -11.43 19.12 5.76
C LYS A 175 -10.34 19.08 6.82
N PHE A 176 -10.20 17.98 7.53
CA PHE A 176 -9.10 17.78 8.47
C PHE A 176 -7.75 17.66 7.74
N LEU A 177 -7.68 16.92 6.62
CA LEU A 177 -6.46 16.83 5.80
C LEU A 177 -6.05 18.19 5.23
N GLU A 178 -7.02 18.96 4.71
CA GLU A 178 -6.80 20.35 4.28
C GLU A 178 -6.16 21.18 5.41
N PHE A 179 -6.70 21.08 6.62
CA PHE A 179 -6.19 21.79 7.79
C PHE A 179 -4.75 21.39 8.15
N ILE A 180 -4.44 20.09 8.10
CA ILE A 180 -3.11 19.55 8.40
C ILE A 180 -2.08 20.04 7.38
N VAL A 181 -2.39 19.99 6.07
CA VAL A 181 -1.49 20.47 5.02
C VAL A 181 -1.17 21.95 5.22
N LEU A 182 -2.17 22.78 5.51
CA LEU A 182 -1.97 24.21 5.74
C LEU A 182 -1.12 24.49 7.00
N LEU A 183 -1.35 23.74 8.08
CA LEU A 183 -0.64 23.91 9.36
C LEU A 183 0.83 23.45 9.27
N GLN A 184 1.10 22.40 8.51
CA GLN A 184 2.40 21.74 8.40
C GLN A 184 3.18 22.12 7.12
N THR A 185 2.91 23.28 6.52
CA THR A 185 3.66 23.82 5.37
C THR A 185 4.00 25.29 5.56
N TYR A 186 5.04 25.77 4.86
CA TYR A 186 5.48 27.16 4.93
C TYR A 186 4.59 28.09 4.07
N PRO A 187 4.20 29.27 4.58
CA PRO A 187 3.61 30.31 3.75
C PRO A 187 4.69 30.96 2.88
N GLU A 188 4.39 31.16 1.60
CA GLU A 188 5.23 31.96 0.69
C GLU A 188 4.82 33.44 0.74
N ALA A 189 5.70 34.33 0.26
CA ALA A 189 5.44 35.78 0.18
C ALA A 189 4.18 36.15 -0.62
N ASP A 190 3.75 35.26 -1.52
CA ASP A 190 2.57 35.41 -2.37
C ASP A 190 1.32 34.70 -1.84
N SER A 191 1.37 34.16 -0.62
CA SER A 191 0.23 33.50 0.03
C SER A 191 -0.82 34.53 0.45
N ALA A 192 -2.10 34.18 0.27
CA ALA A 192 -3.19 35.01 0.80
C ALA A 192 -3.13 35.04 2.35
N GLN A 193 -3.03 36.23 2.94
CA GLN A 193 -2.94 36.39 4.39
C GLN A 193 -4.28 36.07 5.07
N LYS A 194 -4.22 35.28 6.15
CA LYS A 194 -5.35 34.95 7.01
C LYS A 194 -5.10 35.47 8.42
N GLU A 195 -6.12 36.07 9.04
CA GLU A 195 -6.03 36.52 10.43
C GLU A 195 -5.82 35.32 11.37
N ASN A 196 -4.82 35.39 12.27
CA ASN A 196 -4.40 34.33 13.19
C ASN A 196 -3.92 33.00 12.53
N ASP A 197 -3.19 33.11 11.41
CA ASP A 197 -2.54 31.95 10.81
C ASP A 197 -1.36 31.45 11.68
N PHE A 198 -1.19 30.13 11.74
CA PHE A 198 -0.05 29.50 12.41
C PHE A 198 0.52 28.48 11.43
N SER A 199 1.83 28.49 11.24
CA SER A 199 2.51 27.67 10.23
C SER A 199 3.79 27.04 10.76
N LEU A 200 4.52 26.32 9.91
CA LEU A 200 5.83 25.77 10.28
C LEU A 200 6.88 26.84 10.61
N GLU A 201 6.71 28.09 10.18
CA GLU A 201 7.63 29.19 10.53
C GLU A 201 7.64 29.45 12.04
N ASP A 202 6.47 29.33 12.67
CA ASP A 202 6.24 29.62 14.08
C ASP A 202 6.74 28.52 15.03
N VAL A 203 7.12 27.34 14.51
CA VAL A 203 7.55 26.18 15.30
C VAL A 203 9.07 26.22 15.51
N PRO A 204 9.64 26.41 16.71
CA PRO A 204 11.10 26.55 16.86
C PRO A 204 11.93 25.36 16.35
N PHE A 205 13.11 25.62 15.77
CA PHE A 205 14.04 24.55 15.35
C PHE A 205 14.58 23.71 16.52
N THR A 206 14.51 24.23 17.75
CA THR A 206 14.94 23.54 18.97
C THR A 206 14.00 22.43 19.42
N LEU A 207 12.76 22.39 18.90
CA LEU A 207 11.75 21.41 19.29
C LEU A 207 12.03 20.04 18.64
N LYS A 208 12.62 19.11 19.41
CA LYS A 208 12.99 17.76 18.92
C LYS A 208 11.79 16.84 18.66
N ILE A 209 10.68 17.03 19.38
CA ILE A 209 9.50 16.15 19.31
C ILE A 209 8.69 16.37 18.02
N ALA A 210 8.58 17.61 17.55
CA ALA A 210 7.84 17.98 16.35
C ALA A 210 8.78 18.66 15.33
N ARG A 211 9.68 17.86 14.72
CA ARG A 211 10.66 18.34 13.74
C ARG A 211 9.99 18.89 12.47
N ARG A 212 10.28 20.15 12.10
CA ARG A 212 9.71 20.82 10.91
C ARG A 212 9.76 19.94 9.65
N ARG A 213 10.93 19.38 9.32
CA ARG A 213 11.12 18.52 8.14
C ARG A 213 10.20 17.30 8.12
N LYS A 214 10.02 16.64 9.26
CA LYS A 214 9.14 15.45 9.36
C LYS A 214 7.67 15.85 9.20
N LEU A 215 7.27 17.00 9.75
CA LEU A 215 5.90 17.51 9.59
C LEU A 215 5.63 17.92 8.13
N GLU A 216 6.62 18.49 7.45
CA GLU A 216 6.52 18.88 6.04
C GLU A 216 6.47 17.66 5.09
N GLU A 217 7.30 16.64 5.32
CA GLU A 217 7.23 15.36 4.60
C GLU A 217 5.84 14.72 4.75
N GLU A 218 5.31 14.66 5.98
CA GLU A 218 3.96 14.16 6.26
C GLU A 218 2.86 14.99 5.57
N ALA A 219 3.00 16.33 5.53
CA ALA A 219 2.05 17.20 4.84
C ALA A 219 2.00 16.93 3.33
N ASN A 220 3.16 16.67 2.71
CA ASN A 220 3.25 16.32 1.30
C ASN A 220 2.58 14.96 1.02
N GLU A 221 2.77 13.96 1.88
CA GLU A 221 2.07 12.67 1.77
C GLU A 221 0.55 12.83 1.89
N VAL A 222 0.08 13.64 2.84
CA VAL A 222 -1.35 13.95 3.01
C VAL A 222 -1.92 14.67 1.78
N PHE A 223 -1.15 15.58 1.18
CA PHE A 223 -1.56 16.27 -0.04
C PHE A 223 -1.69 15.33 -1.24
N GLU A 224 -0.74 14.41 -1.43
CA GLU A 224 -0.83 13.37 -2.47
C GLU A 224 -2.05 12.45 -2.26
N LEU A 225 -2.37 12.12 -1.00
CA LEU A 225 -3.58 11.37 -0.67
C LEU A 225 -4.86 12.13 -1.08
N LEU A 226 -4.92 13.45 -0.87
CA LEU A 226 -6.04 14.29 -1.33
C LEU A 226 -6.17 14.28 -2.86
N ILE A 227 -5.07 14.35 -3.60
CA ILE A 227 -5.09 14.26 -5.08
C ILE A 227 -5.62 12.88 -5.52
N LYS A 228 -5.13 11.79 -4.91
CA LYS A 228 -5.58 10.43 -5.19
C LYS A 228 -7.08 10.27 -4.92
N PHE A 229 -7.56 10.80 -3.79
CA PHE A 229 -8.98 10.77 -3.44
C PHE A 229 -9.84 11.57 -4.43
N HIS A 230 -9.39 12.74 -4.85
CA HIS A 230 -10.05 13.57 -5.87
C HIS A 230 -10.20 12.84 -7.22
N GLY A 231 -9.23 12.01 -7.60
CA GLY A 231 -9.24 11.22 -8.84
C GLY A 231 -9.96 9.87 -8.76
N SER A 232 -10.60 9.53 -7.63
CA SER A 232 -11.23 8.21 -7.44
C SER A 232 -12.52 8.03 -8.27
N PRO A 233 -12.74 6.88 -8.93
CA PRO A 233 -13.91 6.64 -9.79
C PRO A 233 -15.23 6.46 -9.02
N HIS A 234 -15.18 6.21 -7.71
CA HIS A 234 -16.34 5.94 -6.86
C HIS A 234 -16.60 7.03 -5.81
N ILE A 235 -15.98 8.21 -5.97
CA ILE A 235 -16.20 9.35 -5.07
C ILE A 235 -17.63 9.90 -5.18
N SER A 236 -18.24 10.23 -4.04
CA SER A 236 -19.54 10.92 -3.99
C SER A 236 -19.43 12.36 -4.49
N SER A 237 -20.51 12.95 -5.00
CA SER A 237 -20.54 14.36 -5.43
C SER A 237 -20.14 15.35 -4.34
N VAL A 238 -20.62 15.16 -3.10
CA VAL A 238 -20.35 16.06 -1.96
C VAL A 238 -18.89 16.03 -1.57
N ASN A 239 -18.29 14.83 -1.45
CA ASN A 239 -16.87 14.69 -1.16
C ASN A 239 -15.98 15.23 -2.28
N LEU A 240 -16.35 15.03 -3.55
CA LEU A 240 -15.62 15.57 -4.68
C LEU A 240 -15.61 17.10 -4.68
N MET A 241 -16.77 17.74 -4.50
CA MET A 241 -16.86 19.20 -4.40
C MET A 241 -16.08 19.73 -3.19
N THR A 242 -16.16 19.05 -2.05
CA THR A 242 -15.42 19.42 -0.84
C THR A 242 -13.91 19.34 -1.06
N CYS A 243 -13.43 18.24 -1.64
CA CYS A 243 -12.03 18.02 -1.95
C CYS A 243 -11.50 19.03 -2.98
N MET A 244 -12.28 19.32 -4.02
CA MET A 244 -11.95 20.36 -5.00
C MET A 244 -11.79 21.74 -4.35
N GLY A 245 -12.74 22.12 -3.48
CA GLY A 245 -12.65 23.36 -2.71
C GLY A 245 -11.43 23.38 -1.77
N SER A 246 -11.09 22.24 -1.15
CA SER A 246 -9.92 22.09 -0.30
C SER A 246 -8.60 22.23 -1.08
N LEU A 247 -8.47 21.59 -2.24
CA LEU A 247 -7.28 21.72 -3.10
C LEU A 247 -7.07 23.16 -3.57
N VAL A 248 -8.14 23.84 -3.97
CA VAL A 248 -8.08 25.25 -4.39
C VAL A 248 -7.71 26.17 -3.23
N LEU A 249 -8.19 25.89 -2.02
CA LEU A 249 -7.79 26.66 -0.84
C LEU A 249 -6.32 26.42 -0.47
N ILE A 250 -5.83 25.18 -0.57
CA ILE A 250 -4.41 24.86 -0.39
C ILE A 250 -3.56 25.62 -1.41
N ALA A 251 -3.91 25.58 -2.70
CA ALA A 251 -3.19 26.32 -3.74
C ALA A 251 -3.17 27.84 -3.51
N LYS A 252 -4.24 28.41 -2.95
CA LYS A 252 -4.33 29.84 -2.61
C LYS A 252 -3.44 30.24 -1.44
N LEU A 253 -3.36 29.39 -0.42
CA LEU A 253 -2.60 29.67 0.80
C LEU A 253 -1.16 29.17 0.72
N ARG A 254 -0.86 28.24 -0.20
CA ARG A 254 0.45 27.58 -0.38
C ARG A 254 0.71 27.39 -1.89
N PRO A 255 1.24 28.43 -2.57
CA PRO A 255 1.39 28.42 -4.03
C PRO A 255 2.31 27.33 -4.60
N GLN A 256 3.24 26.76 -3.81
CA GLN A 256 4.02 25.56 -4.18
C GLN A 256 3.17 24.39 -4.72
N PHE A 257 1.91 24.26 -4.29
CA PHE A 257 1.01 23.20 -4.75
C PHE A 257 0.18 23.56 -5.99
N MET A 258 0.27 24.81 -6.48
CA MET A 258 -0.57 25.33 -7.56
C MET A 258 -0.53 24.46 -8.83
N ALA A 259 0.68 24.10 -9.27
CA ALA A 259 0.88 23.26 -10.47
C ALA A 259 0.11 21.95 -10.38
N LYS A 260 0.27 21.22 -9.27
CA LYS A 260 -0.38 19.92 -9.03
C LYS A 260 -1.89 20.04 -8.93
N VAL A 261 -2.40 21.11 -8.32
CA VAL A 261 -3.84 21.37 -8.22
C VAL A 261 -4.44 21.65 -9.59
N VAL A 262 -3.81 22.49 -10.43
CA VAL A 262 -4.31 22.77 -11.79
C VAL A 262 -4.37 21.48 -12.62
N THR A 263 -3.33 20.65 -12.61
CA THR A 263 -3.33 19.35 -13.30
C THR A 263 -4.40 18.39 -12.76
N ALA A 264 -4.65 18.39 -11.46
CA ALA A 264 -5.72 17.57 -10.87
C ALA A 264 -7.12 18.02 -11.33
N LEU A 265 -7.35 19.33 -11.45
CA LEU A 265 -8.60 19.89 -11.97
C LEU A 265 -8.78 19.61 -13.48
N GLU A 266 -7.71 19.70 -14.27
CA GLU A 266 -7.69 19.30 -15.68
C GLU A 266 -8.08 17.83 -15.84
N THR A 267 -7.46 16.95 -15.06
CA THR A 267 -7.71 15.49 -15.12
C THR A 267 -9.17 15.16 -14.77
N LEU A 268 -9.75 15.82 -13.77
CA LEU A 268 -11.15 15.62 -13.39
C LEU A 268 -12.11 16.05 -14.50
N HIS A 269 -11.81 17.14 -15.22
CA HIS A 269 -12.66 17.60 -16.32
C HIS A 269 -12.74 16.56 -17.45
N ILE A 270 -11.66 15.83 -17.68
CA ILE A 270 -11.58 14.77 -18.70
C ILE A 270 -12.24 13.49 -18.20
N ASN A 271 -11.98 13.10 -16.95
CA ASN A 271 -12.40 11.83 -16.37
C ASN A 271 -13.37 12.03 -15.20
N LEU A 272 -14.60 12.46 -15.50
CA LEU A 272 -15.63 12.58 -14.45
C LEU A 272 -16.05 11.18 -13.96
N PRO A 273 -16.22 10.98 -12.63
CA PRO A 273 -16.67 9.70 -12.09
C PRO A 273 -18.00 9.23 -12.71
N PRO A 274 -18.07 7.99 -13.24
CA PRO A 274 -19.25 7.49 -13.94
C PRO A 274 -20.42 7.18 -12.99
N THR A 275 -20.18 7.17 -11.68
CA THR A 275 -21.18 6.92 -10.63
C THR A 275 -22.09 8.13 -10.35
N LEU A 276 -21.78 9.31 -10.90
CA LEU A 276 -22.52 10.53 -10.66
C LEU A 276 -23.77 10.62 -11.54
N SER A 277 -24.90 10.99 -10.95
CA SER A 277 -26.13 11.28 -11.70
C SER A 277 -25.99 12.56 -12.54
N LYS A 278 -26.86 12.75 -13.54
CA LYS A 278 -26.82 13.94 -14.42
C LYS A 278 -26.87 15.27 -13.65
N SER A 279 -27.70 15.34 -12.61
CA SER A 279 -27.82 16.52 -11.75
C SER A 279 -26.57 16.74 -10.89
N GLN A 280 -25.92 15.67 -10.43
CA GLN A 280 -24.66 15.72 -9.70
C GLN A 280 -23.50 16.16 -10.61
N VAL A 281 -23.43 15.65 -11.84
CA VAL A 281 -22.42 16.07 -12.84
C VAL A 281 -22.54 17.57 -13.13
N SER A 282 -23.76 18.07 -13.34
CA SER A 282 -24.00 19.52 -13.52
C SER A 282 -23.54 20.33 -12.30
N SER A 283 -23.82 19.85 -11.10
CA SER A 283 -23.38 20.49 -9.85
C SER A 283 -21.86 20.52 -9.72
N VAL A 284 -21.18 19.41 -10.02
CA VAL A 284 -19.71 19.31 -9.98
C VAL A 284 -19.08 20.22 -11.03
N ARG A 285 -19.59 20.27 -12.27
CA ARG A 285 -19.10 21.18 -13.31
C ARG A 285 -19.28 22.65 -12.94
N LYS A 286 -20.44 23.01 -12.37
CA LYS A 286 -20.69 24.37 -11.87
C LYS A 286 -19.73 24.72 -10.73
N HIS A 287 -19.45 23.78 -9.83
CA HIS A 287 -18.49 23.97 -8.76
C HIS A 287 -17.05 24.10 -9.29
N LEU A 288 -16.66 23.28 -10.28
CA LEU A 288 -15.37 23.36 -10.95
C LEU A 288 -15.15 24.70 -11.64
N LYS A 289 -16.16 25.19 -12.38
CA LYS A 289 -16.14 26.54 -12.96
C LYS A 289 -15.92 27.61 -11.90
N LEU A 290 -16.63 27.52 -10.76
CA LEU A 290 -16.46 28.46 -9.65
C LEU A 290 -15.05 28.41 -9.05
N GLN A 291 -14.48 27.22 -8.86
CA GLN A 291 -13.14 27.06 -8.29
C GLN A 291 -12.03 27.55 -9.24
N LEU A 292 -12.17 27.31 -10.54
CA LEU A 292 -11.24 27.84 -11.56
C LEU A 292 -11.29 29.37 -11.63
N LEU A 293 -12.49 29.97 -11.57
CA LEU A 293 -12.63 31.44 -11.46
C LEU A 293 -11.99 31.98 -10.17
N ASN A 294 -12.05 31.21 -9.09
CA ASN A 294 -11.44 31.56 -7.81
C ASN A 294 -9.91 31.47 -7.84
N LEU A 295 -9.34 30.56 -8.63
CA LEU A 295 -7.89 30.47 -8.86
C LEU A 295 -7.40 31.59 -9.77
N LEU A 296 -8.15 31.92 -10.84
CA LEU A 296 -7.78 32.95 -11.82
C LEU A 296 -7.62 34.35 -11.18
N LYS A 297 -8.35 34.62 -10.08
CA LYS A 297 -8.23 35.84 -9.29
C LYS A 297 -6.88 36.01 -8.59
N MET A 298 -6.09 34.94 -8.44
CA MET A 298 -4.84 34.96 -7.70
C MET A 298 -3.68 35.43 -8.58
N PRO A 299 -2.85 36.40 -8.13
CA PRO A 299 -1.67 36.85 -8.87
C PRO A 299 -0.69 35.70 -9.19
N THR A 300 -0.57 34.71 -8.30
CA THR A 300 0.34 33.56 -8.46
C THR A 300 -0.11 32.54 -9.51
N SER A 301 -1.33 32.70 -10.07
CA SER A 301 -1.84 31.81 -11.13
C SER A 301 -1.43 32.23 -12.54
N LEU A 302 -0.65 33.32 -12.70
CA LEU A 302 -0.28 33.93 -13.99
C LEU A 302 0.25 32.93 -15.01
N ASP A 303 1.12 32.02 -14.57
CA ASP A 303 1.74 31.01 -15.45
C ASP A 303 0.74 29.96 -15.96
N TYR A 304 -0.41 29.83 -15.29
CA TYR A 304 -1.46 28.86 -15.59
C TYR A 304 -2.73 29.52 -16.19
N HIS A 305 -2.72 30.84 -16.43
CA HIS A 305 -3.89 31.58 -16.93
C HIS A 305 -4.41 31.06 -18.27
N SER A 306 -3.52 30.63 -19.18
CA SER A 306 -3.91 30.03 -20.45
C SER A 306 -4.74 28.76 -20.25
N ASN A 307 -4.24 27.84 -19.41
CA ASN A 307 -4.87 26.55 -19.15
C ASN A 307 -6.22 26.71 -18.44
N ILE A 308 -6.23 27.54 -17.39
CA ILE A 308 -7.45 27.84 -16.62
C ILE A 308 -8.51 28.49 -17.52
N THR A 309 -8.12 29.40 -18.42
CA THR A 309 -9.05 30.05 -19.36
C THR A 309 -9.62 29.06 -20.38
N THR A 310 -8.82 28.13 -20.89
CA THR A 310 -9.31 27.06 -21.77
C THR A 310 -10.35 26.20 -21.06
N LEU A 311 -10.05 25.68 -19.87
CA LEU A 311 -11.00 24.89 -19.09
C LEU A 311 -12.29 25.65 -18.75
N LEU A 312 -12.17 26.94 -18.42
CA LEU A 312 -13.34 27.79 -18.16
C LEU A 312 -14.22 27.92 -19.39
N THR A 313 -13.62 28.03 -20.58
CA THR A 313 -14.34 28.09 -21.85
C THR A 313 -15.08 26.77 -22.13
N ASP A 314 -14.43 25.63 -21.89
CA ASP A 314 -15.03 24.29 -22.04
C ASP A 314 -16.20 24.07 -21.07
N LEU A 315 -16.14 24.69 -19.89
CA LEU A 315 -17.21 24.69 -18.89
C LEU A 315 -18.31 25.74 -19.16
N GLY A 316 -18.25 26.47 -20.27
CA GLY A 316 -19.24 27.48 -20.65
C GLY A 316 -19.13 28.78 -19.82
N ALA A 317 -17.93 29.20 -19.45
CA ALA A 317 -17.69 30.55 -18.94
C ALA A 317 -17.80 31.58 -20.06
N THR A 318 -18.51 32.67 -19.80
CA THR A 318 -18.56 33.79 -20.76
C THR A 318 -17.25 34.57 -20.72
N TYR A 319 -16.86 35.17 -21.85
CA TYR A 319 -15.67 36.01 -21.92
C TYR A 319 -15.68 37.12 -20.85
N GLN A 320 -16.86 37.70 -20.55
CA GLN A 320 -17.00 38.72 -19.50
C GLN A 320 -16.76 38.17 -18.08
N GLU A 321 -17.14 36.93 -17.79
CA GLU A 321 -16.87 36.29 -16.49
C GLU A 321 -15.37 36.05 -16.29
N VAL A 322 -14.67 35.61 -17.33
CA VAL A 322 -13.23 35.38 -17.32
C VAL A 322 -12.47 36.70 -17.16
N VAL A 323 -12.83 37.74 -17.94
CA VAL A 323 -12.21 39.07 -17.86
C VAL A 323 -12.39 39.70 -16.47
N LYS A 324 -13.58 39.57 -15.86
CA LYS A 324 -13.85 40.05 -14.50
C LYS A 324 -13.07 39.32 -13.41
N ALA A 325 -12.64 38.08 -13.68
CA ALA A 325 -11.90 37.27 -12.73
C ALA A 325 -10.38 37.51 -12.79
N TYR A 326 -9.86 38.24 -13.79
CA TYR A 326 -8.45 38.63 -13.80
C TYR A 326 -8.12 39.58 -12.62
N PRO A 327 -6.95 39.44 -11.98
CA PRO A 327 -6.52 40.38 -10.96
C PRO A 327 -6.29 41.77 -11.56
N LYS A 328 -6.43 42.83 -10.76
CA LYS A 328 -6.29 44.22 -11.25
C LYS A 328 -4.89 44.46 -11.81
N GLN A 329 -4.76 45.21 -12.91
CA GLN A 329 -3.46 45.49 -13.56
C GLN A 329 -2.40 46.09 -12.61
N GLU A 330 -2.83 46.79 -11.56
CA GLU A 330 -1.97 47.39 -10.55
C GLU A 330 -1.35 46.34 -9.59
N GLU A 331 -2.10 45.28 -9.27
CA GLU A 331 -1.61 44.13 -8.47
C GLU A 331 -0.67 43.25 -9.29
N LEU A 332 -0.96 43.02 -10.58
CA LEU A 332 -0.02 42.37 -11.51
C LEU A 332 1.29 43.16 -11.66
N ARG A 333 1.21 44.50 -11.64
CA ARG A 333 2.40 45.36 -11.68
C ARG A 333 3.21 45.24 -10.39
N LYS A 334 2.57 45.27 -9.22
CA LYS A 334 3.24 45.07 -7.92
C LYS A 334 3.87 43.67 -7.79
N TYR A 335 3.18 42.63 -8.26
CA TYR A 335 3.71 41.27 -8.33
C TYR A 335 4.93 41.21 -9.26
N ARG A 336 4.81 41.70 -10.49
CA ARG A 336 5.95 41.80 -11.42
C ARG A 336 7.09 42.67 -10.90
N GLN A 337 6.82 43.68 -10.08
CA GLN A 337 7.84 44.58 -9.54
C GLN A 337 8.56 43.98 -8.31
N LYS A 338 7.86 43.22 -7.45
CA LYS A 338 8.47 42.40 -6.40
C LYS A 338 9.34 41.28 -6.98
N HIS A 339 8.82 40.55 -7.96
CA HIS A 339 9.53 39.49 -8.68
C HIS A 339 10.54 40.00 -9.73
N ALA A 340 10.64 41.31 -9.96
CA ALA A 340 11.68 41.93 -10.80
C ALA A 340 12.86 42.51 -10.01
N LEU A 341 12.76 42.58 -8.66
CA LEU A 341 13.85 42.99 -7.77
C LEU A 341 14.63 41.79 -7.20
N GLU A 342 14.13 40.57 -7.39
CA GLU A 342 14.94 39.37 -7.34
C GLU A 342 15.61 39.17 -8.71
N PRO A 343 16.93 38.92 -8.78
CA PRO A 343 17.57 38.63 -10.06
C PRO A 343 16.91 37.38 -10.65
N PRO A 344 16.41 37.44 -11.88
CA PRO A 344 15.78 36.29 -12.50
C PRO A 344 16.82 35.19 -12.67
N GLN A 345 16.58 34.02 -12.07
CA GLN A 345 17.15 32.76 -12.55
C GLN A 345 16.46 32.34 -13.85
N SER A 346 16.52 33.21 -14.87
CA SER A 346 16.27 32.93 -16.28
C SER A 346 16.33 34.25 -17.05
N ASP A 347 17.42 34.48 -17.76
CA ASP A 347 17.54 35.56 -18.74
C ASP A 347 16.58 35.32 -19.91
N VAL A 348 15.48 36.09 -20.04
CA VAL A 348 15.09 36.79 -21.30
C VAL A 348 14.14 37.98 -20.96
N PRO A 349 14.34 39.20 -21.51
CA PRO A 349 13.51 40.36 -21.21
C PRO A 349 12.21 40.39 -22.06
N LEU A 350 11.05 40.39 -21.39
CA LEU A 350 9.74 40.61 -22.03
C LEU A 350 9.53 42.09 -22.38
N LYS A 351 9.56 42.39 -23.68
CA LYS A 351 9.18 43.68 -24.26
C LYS A 351 7.67 43.90 -24.06
N LYS A 352 7.32 45.02 -23.41
CA LYS A 352 5.94 45.49 -23.14
C LYS A 352 5.08 45.53 -24.41
N LEU A 353 3.85 44.99 -24.35
CA LEU A 353 2.76 45.39 -25.24
C LEU A 353 1.79 46.32 -24.47
N LYS A 354 1.64 47.54 -24.98
CA LYS A 354 0.52 48.46 -24.68
C LYS A 354 -0.70 47.98 -25.47
N LEU A 355 -1.87 48.03 -24.85
CA LEU A 355 -3.16 48.05 -25.55
C LEU A 355 -3.35 49.43 -26.19
N ASP A 356 -3.75 49.45 -27.46
CA ASP A 356 -4.73 50.35 -28.13
C ASP A 356 -5.00 49.68 -29.50
N ALA A 357 -6.21 49.15 -29.73
CA ALA A 357 -7.36 49.77 -30.39
C ALA A 357 -7.31 49.68 -31.93
N ASP A 358 -8.44 49.23 -32.49
CA ASP A 358 -8.89 49.22 -33.88
C ASP A 358 -8.66 48.00 -34.80
N LEU A 359 -9.76 47.67 -35.48
CA LEU A 359 -10.01 46.61 -36.45
C LEU A 359 -9.22 46.82 -37.74
N GLU A 360 -8.71 45.74 -38.35
CA GLU A 360 -9.03 45.30 -39.73
C GLU A 360 -8.07 44.20 -40.22
N TYR A 361 -8.60 43.34 -41.10
CA TYR A 361 -7.91 42.25 -41.77
C TYR A 361 -6.73 42.73 -42.62
N LEU A 362 -5.60 42.02 -42.59
CA LEU A 362 -4.83 41.61 -43.78
C LEU A 362 -3.74 40.61 -43.40
N GLU A 363 -3.69 39.53 -44.16
CA GLU A 363 -2.71 38.46 -44.12
C GLU A 363 -1.31 38.97 -44.49
N THR A 364 -0.28 38.57 -43.74
CA THR A 364 1.02 38.23 -44.35
C THR A 364 1.77 37.28 -43.44
N GLU A 365 2.01 36.08 -43.95
CA GLU A 365 2.89 35.06 -43.38
C GLU A 365 4.36 35.49 -43.48
N GLY A 366 5.17 35.02 -42.53
CA GLY A 366 6.62 35.03 -42.64
C GLY A 366 7.34 35.28 -41.31
N GLU A 367 8.08 34.27 -40.85
CA GLU A 367 9.20 34.39 -39.90
C GLU A 367 8.90 34.55 -38.40
N ALA A 368 8.42 33.49 -37.74
CA ALA A 368 8.66 33.25 -36.30
C ALA A 368 8.32 31.80 -35.90
N VAL A 369 9.10 30.79 -36.33
CA VAL A 369 8.82 29.38 -35.98
C VAL A 369 9.96 28.66 -35.24
N GLU A 370 11.17 29.22 -35.09
CA GLU A 370 12.28 28.40 -34.57
C GLU A 370 12.50 28.41 -33.04
N ASP A 371 11.99 29.38 -32.27
CA ASP A 371 12.40 29.55 -30.86
C ASP A 371 11.50 28.89 -29.77
N LYS A 372 10.58 27.99 -30.14
CA LYS A 372 9.63 27.31 -29.20
C LYS A 372 9.91 25.83 -28.91
N ARG A 373 11.09 25.29 -29.23
CA ARG A 373 11.33 23.82 -29.23
C ARG A 373 12.01 23.21 -27.99
N LYS A 374 12.33 23.97 -26.93
CA LYS A 374 13.12 23.46 -25.78
C LYS A 374 12.37 23.13 -24.48
N HIS A 375 11.05 23.29 -24.43
CA HIS A 375 10.25 23.01 -23.21
C HIS A 375 9.01 22.15 -23.45
N ASP A 376 8.96 21.39 -24.55
CA ASP A 376 7.77 20.60 -24.88
C ASP A 376 7.77 19.25 -24.14
N THR A 377 6.74 18.99 -23.33
CA THR A 377 6.48 17.65 -22.77
C THR A 377 6.12 16.66 -23.89
N ALA A 378 6.19 15.35 -23.63
CA ALA A 378 5.81 14.31 -24.60
C ALA A 378 4.37 14.50 -25.15
N VAL A 379 3.50 15.09 -24.32
CA VAL A 379 2.14 15.49 -24.70
C VAL A 379 2.16 16.70 -25.63
N ASP A 380 2.99 17.72 -25.38
CA ASP A 380 3.09 18.91 -26.23
C ASP A 380 3.66 18.58 -27.64
N ILE A 381 4.61 17.65 -27.72
CA ILE A 381 5.17 17.16 -28.99
C ILE A 381 4.09 16.41 -29.79
N THR A 382 3.35 15.54 -29.11
CA THR A 382 2.27 14.77 -29.72
C THR A 382 1.09 15.68 -30.09
N GLU A 383 0.81 16.71 -29.30
CA GLU A 383 -0.20 17.75 -29.58
C GLU A 383 0.13 18.50 -30.86
N ARG A 384 1.36 19.00 -31.01
CA ARG A 384 1.79 19.71 -32.24
C ARG A 384 1.66 18.82 -33.47
N PHE A 385 2.09 17.56 -33.37
CA PHE A 385 1.94 16.59 -34.46
C PHE A 385 0.47 16.37 -34.87
N ILE A 386 -0.44 16.32 -33.89
CA ILE A 386 -1.87 16.14 -34.17
C ILE A 386 -2.45 17.43 -34.75
N VAL A 387 -2.13 18.60 -34.22
CA VAL A 387 -2.61 19.89 -34.73
C VAL A 387 -2.22 20.10 -36.20
N GLU A 388 -0.99 19.75 -36.59
CA GLU A 388 -0.52 19.90 -37.97
C GLU A 388 -1.24 18.97 -38.97
N ARG A 389 -1.83 17.86 -38.49
CA ARG A 389 -2.45 16.84 -39.34
C ARG A 389 -3.97 16.76 -39.22
N LEU A 390 -4.58 17.41 -38.23
CA LEU A 390 -6.03 17.40 -38.01
C LEU A 390 -6.75 18.31 -39.03
N THR A 391 -6.76 17.91 -40.30
CA THR A 391 -7.55 18.57 -41.35
C THR A 391 -9.03 18.16 -41.25
N PRO A 392 -9.97 19.00 -41.73
CA PRO A 392 -11.40 18.66 -41.74
C PRO A 392 -11.72 17.35 -42.48
N GLU A 393 -10.98 17.06 -43.55
CA GLU A 393 -11.10 15.84 -44.34
C GLU A 393 -10.65 14.60 -43.56
N LEU A 394 -9.49 14.67 -42.88
CA LEU A 394 -8.99 13.58 -42.06
C LEU A 394 -9.90 13.34 -40.83
N ALA A 395 -10.41 14.43 -40.24
CA ALA A 395 -11.38 14.35 -39.14
C ALA A 395 -12.67 13.64 -39.60
N ALA A 396 -13.20 13.99 -40.77
CA ALA A 396 -14.36 13.32 -41.35
C ALA A 396 -14.06 11.83 -41.63
N GLN A 397 -12.90 11.50 -42.16
CA GLN A 397 -12.49 10.11 -42.45
C GLN A 397 -12.32 9.27 -41.16
N LEU A 398 -11.77 9.86 -40.09
CA LEU A 398 -11.66 9.25 -38.76
C LEU A 398 -13.05 8.97 -38.16
N VAL A 399 -13.98 9.91 -38.29
CA VAL A 399 -15.37 9.73 -37.85
C VAL A 399 -16.06 8.64 -38.67
N MET A 400 -15.88 8.63 -39.99
CA MET A 400 -16.44 7.59 -40.86
C MET A 400 -15.86 6.18 -40.56
N THR A 401 -14.57 6.09 -40.22
CA THR A 401 -13.94 4.81 -39.86
C THR A 401 -14.39 4.31 -38.48
N SER A 402 -14.64 5.23 -37.55
CA SER A 402 -15.10 4.90 -36.19
C SER A 402 -16.61 4.69 -36.09
N MET A 403 -17.39 5.11 -37.09
CA MET A 403 -18.83 4.82 -37.19
C MET A 403 -19.14 3.32 -37.13
N ALA A 404 -18.28 2.47 -37.70
CA ALA A 404 -18.46 1.02 -37.65
C ALA A 404 -18.28 0.39 -36.24
N LYS A 405 -17.71 1.13 -35.28
CA LYS A 405 -17.51 0.69 -33.88
C LYS A 405 -18.55 1.27 -32.92
N LEU A 406 -19.44 2.14 -33.41
CA LEU A 406 -20.51 2.70 -32.60
C LEU A 406 -21.72 1.77 -32.63
N PRO A 407 -22.45 1.63 -31.50
CA PRO A 407 -23.70 0.88 -31.49
C PRO A 407 -24.74 1.56 -32.39
N ASP A 408 -25.53 0.75 -33.11
CA ASP A 408 -26.56 1.20 -34.06
C ASP A 408 -27.64 2.10 -33.42
N VAL A 409 -27.77 2.04 -32.09
CA VAL A 409 -28.67 2.88 -31.31
C VAL A 409 -27.84 3.75 -30.36
N MET A 410 -28.06 5.06 -30.44
CA MET A 410 -27.38 6.04 -29.59
C MET A 410 -27.54 5.68 -28.10
N PRO A 411 -26.45 5.47 -27.35
CA PRO A 411 -26.53 5.11 -25.95
C PRO A 411 -27.27 6.18 -25.14
N PRO A 412 -28.23 5.80 -24.27
CA PRO A 412 -29.01 6.76 -23.49
C PRO A 412 -28.17 7.61 -22.53
N HIS A 413 -26.95 7.17 -22.18
CA HIS A 413 -25.98 7.95 -21.41
C HIS A 413 -25.30 9.05 -22.24
N PHE A 414 -25.03 8.80 -23.53
CA PHE A 414 -24.39 9.79 -24.40
C PHE A 414 -25.36 10.91 -24.78
N SER A 415 -26.58 10.54 -25.20
CA SER A 415 -27.64 11.51 -25.52
C SER A 415 -27.98 12.43 -24.34
N ALA A 416 -27.83 11.91 -23.13
CA ALA A 416 -28.08 12.63 -21.90
C ALA A 416 -26.99 13.62 -21.46
N THR A 417 -25.75 13.41 -21.90
CA THR A 417 -24.55 14.12 -21.41
C THR A 417 -23.95 15.04 -22.48
N TYR A 418 -24.32 14.81 -23.74
CA TYR A 418 -23.86 15.59 -24.88
C TYR A 418 -24.30 17.06 -24.76
N THR A 419 -23.32 17.96 -24.70
CA THR A 419 -23.53 19.41 -24.73
C THR A 419 -22.93 19.94 -26.03
N PRO A 420 -23.69 20.61 -26.92
CA PRO A 420 -23.16 21.16 -28.16
C PRO A 420 -22.05 22.16 -27.86
N ILE A 421 -20.88 22.02 -28.51
CA ILE A 421 -19.78 22.94 -28.30
C ILE A 421 -20.07 24.23 -29.08
N ALA A 422 -20.35 25.31 -28.35
CA ALA A 422 -20.81 26.58 -28.93
C ALA A 422 -19.76 27.28 -29.83
N ALA A 423 -18.47 26.92 -29.73
CA ALA A 423 -17.36 27.53 -30.47
C ALA A 423 -16.60 26.53 -31.39
N ALA A 424 -17.30 25.50 -31.87
CA ALA A 424 -16.74 24.47 -32.74
C ALA A 424 -16.00 25.06 -33.95
N GLY A 425 -14.74 24.69 -34.14
CA GLY A 425 -13.92 25.11 -35.29
C GLY A 425 -12.94 26.25 -35.03
N THR A 426 -12.88 26.82 -33.82
CA THR A 426 -11.84 27.81 -33.47
C THR A 426 -10.44 27.16 -33.39
N LYS A 427 -9.38 27.90 -33.78
CA LYS A 427 -7.98 27.42 -33.67
C LYS A 427 -7.60 26.98 -32.25
N GLY A 428 -8.19 27.60 -31.22
CA GLY A 428 -8.02 27.22 -29.83
C GLY A 428 -8.65 25.87 -29.49
N GLN A 429 -9.85 25.59 -30.00
CA GLN A 429 -10.52 24.31 -29.80
C GLN A 429 -9.86 23.16 -30.56
N ILE A 430 -9.35 23.41 -31.78
CA ILE A 430 -8.56 22.43 -32.54
C ILE A 430 -7.32 22.01 -31.74
N ARG A 431 -6.63 22.99 -31.15
CA ARG A 431 -5.47 22.75 -30.29
C ARG A 431 -5.85 21.98 -29.02
N HIS A 432 -6.98 22.32 -28.39
CA HIS A 432 -7.49 21.60 -27.22
C HIS A 432 -7.83 20.14 -27.53
N VAL A 433 -8.56 19.87 -28.61
CA VAL A 433 -8.88 18.50 -29.06
C VAL A 433 -7.61 17.72 -29.37
N ALA A 434 -6.63 18.37 -30.02
CA ALA A 434 -5.34 17.76 -30.30
C ALA A 434 -4.56 17.44 -29.01
N ARG A 435 -4.64 18.28 -27.98
CA ARG A 435 -4.02 18.03 -26.66
C ARG A 435 -4.69 16.88 -25.91
N LEU A 436 -6.02 16.76 -26.01
CA LEU A 436 -6.76 15.61 -25.46
C LEU A 436 -6.37 14.31 -26.16
N MET A 437 -6.35 14.30 -27.49
CA MET A 437 -5.89 13.14 -28.27
C MET A 437 -4.42 12.82 -27.98
N ALA A 438 -3.57 13.83 -27.83
CA ALA A 438 -2.16 13.65 -27.48
C ALA A 438 -1.97 13.02 -26.11
N THR A 439 -2.78 13.43 -25.13
CA THR A 439 -2.76 12.86 -23.78
C THR A 439 -3.17 11.39 -23.83
N GLN A 440 -4.30 11.08 -24.50
CA GLN A 440 -4.79 9.71 -24.65
C GLN A 440 -3.84 8.81 -25.44
N PHE A 441 -3.24 9.33 -26.52
CA PHE A 441 -2.22 8.63 -27.29
C PHE A 441 -1.00 8.35 -26.42
N THR A 442 -0.56 9.33 -25.62
CA THR A 442 0.56 9.15 -24.69
C THR A 442 0.25 8.08 -23.63
N THR A 443 -0.95 8.07 -23.05
CA THR A 443 -1.40 7.03 -22.10
C THR A 443 -1.51 5.65 -22.74
N ALA A 444 -1.94 5.59 -24.00
CA ALA A 444 -2.02 4.35 -24.78
C ALA A 444 -0.67 3.91 -25.37
N ASN A 445 0.44 4.60 -25.05
CA ASN A 445 1.78 4.37 -25.58
C ASN A 445 1.91 4.54 -27.12
N VAL A 446 1.07 5.38 -27.72
CA VAL A 446 1.02 5.70 -29.15
C VAL A 446 1.41 7.17 -29.37
N GLY A 447 1.98 7.49 -30.53
CA GLY A 447 2.28 8.87 -30.93
C GLY A 447 3.77 9.24 -30.87
N PRO A 448 4.18 10.34 -31.54
CA PRO A 448 5.58 10.69 -31.73
C PRO A 448 6.30 11.04 -30.41
N GLY A 449 5.60 11.63 -29.43
CA GLY A 449 6.18 11.95 -28.12
C GLY A 449 6.54 10.69 -27.32
N VAL A 450 5.73 9.63 -27.39
CA VAL A 450 6.06 8.32 -26.79
C VAL A 450 7.17 7.63 -27.55
N LYS A 451 7.21 7.72 -28.89
CA LYS A 451 8.31 7.16 -29.68
C LYS A 451 9.64 7.85 -29.41
N LEU A 452 9.66 9.16 -29.17
CA LEU A 452 10.86 9.89 -28.73
C LEU A 452 11.25 9.54 -27.29
N ALA A 453 10.29 9.41 -26.37
CA ALA A 453 10.56 8.96 -25.01
C ALA A 453 11.08 7.51 -24.97
N LYS A 454 10.51 6.61 -25.79
CA LYS A 454 10.97 5.22 -25.97
C LYS A 454 12.27 5.12 -26.75
N LYS A 455 12.54 6.01 -27.71
CA LYS A 455 13.82 6.07 -28.44
C LYS A 455 14.92 6.54 -27.51
N ASN A 456 14.65 7.51 -26.63
CA ASN A 456 15.55 7.91 -25.55
C ASN A 456 15.75 6.80 -24.49
N GLN A 457 14.78 5.89 -24.30
CA GLN A 457 14.93 4.68 -23.48
C GLN A 457 15.63 3.52 -24.21
N LYS A 458 15.47 3.37 -25.53
CA LYS A 458 16.11 2.31 -26.35
C LYS A 458 17.57 2.61 -26.69
N THR A 459 17.95 3.88 -26.85
CA THR A 459 19.36 4.28 -26.96
C THR A 459 20.15 4.07 -25.65
N LEU A 460 19.48 3.76 -24.54
CA LEU A 460 20.10 3.33 -23.29
C LEU A 460 20.20 1.79 -23.16
N ALA A 461 19.66 1.04 -24.11
CA ALA A 461 19.56 -0.43 -24.04
C ALA A 461 20.15 -1.16 -25.25
N GLU A 462 20.63 -0.47 -26.29
CA GLU A 462 21.20 -1.08 -27.51
C GLU A 462 22.68 -0.72 -27.75
N ASP A 463 23.36 0.00 -26.84
CA ASP A 463 24.79 0.32 -26.94
C ASP A 463 25.69 -0.51 -25.98
N GLU A 464 25.24 -1.71 -25.57
CA GLU A 464 26.07 -2.69 -24.83
C GLU A 464 26.48 -3.93 -25.64
N ASP A 465 26.19 -4.03 -26.94
CA ASP A 465 26.65 -5.17 -27.76
C ASP A 465 27.23 -4.75 -29.12
N GLU A 466 28.45 -5.26 -29.38
CA GLU A 466 29.22 -5.32 -30.64
C GLU A 466 30.30 -4.25 -30.94
N ASP A 467 31.52 -4.58 -30.46
CA ASP A 467 32.80 -4.29 -31.10
C ASP A 467 32.86 -4.76 -32.57
N GLY A 468 33.45 -3.98 -33.49
CA GLY A 468 33.73 -4.50 -34.85
C GLY A 468 34.23 -3.52 -35.92
N PHE A 469 35.54 -3.26 -35.90
CA PHE A 469 36.47 -3.00 -37.02
C PHE A 469 35.98 -2.81 -38.49
N GLY A 470 36.53 -1.77 -39.17
CA GLY A 470 36.87 -1.76 -40.62
C GLY A 470 35.80 -1.22 -41.59
N SER A 471 35.86 0.05 -42.03
CA SER A 471 36.61 0.57 -43.20
C SER A 471 36.36 -0.17 -44.53
N GLN A 472 35.67 0.50 -45.49
CA GLN A 472 36.25 1.19 -46.67
C GLN A 472 35.40 1.06 -47.95
N GLY A 473 35.33 2.16 -48.72
CA GLY A 473 35.03 2.17 -50.16
C GLY A 473 34.02 3.24 -50.62
N THR A 474 34.43 4.49 -50.87
CA THR A 474 34.74 5.07 -52.22
C THR A 474 33.48 5.39 -53.06
N ILE A 475 33.27 6.54 -53.75
CA ILE A 475 34.20 7.41 -54.47
C ILE A 475 33.45 8.67 -55.01
N ASN A 476 34.18 9.80 -55.15
CA ASN A 476 34.04 10.89 -56.15
C ASN A 476 32.93 11.98 -56.06
N ASP A 477 33.16 13.26 -56.39
CA ASP A 477 34.37 14.03 -56.77
C ASP A 477 34.02 15.54 -56.82
N LYS A 478 35.06 16.39 -56.73
CA LYS A 478 35.22 17.74 -57.35
C LYS A 478 34.44 18.96 -56.83
N LYS A 479 35.13 19.95 -56.20
CA LYS A 479 35.98 21.07 -56.75
C LYS A 479 35.12 22.36 -56.91
N VAL A 480 35.54 23.62 -56.67
CA VAL A 480 36.88 24.25 -56.57
C VAL A 480 36.73 25.72 -56.09
N ASP A 481 37.78 26.22 -55.42
CA ASP A 481 38.36 27.59 -55.28
C ASP A 481 37.46 28.79 -54.85
N ASP A 482 37.94 29.91 -54.28
CA ASP A 482 39.29 30.46 -54.14
C ASP A 482 39.33 31.63 -53.11
N LYS A 483 40.55 31.94 -52.61
CA LYS A 483 41.08 33.26 -52.15
C LYS A 483 40.41 33.99 -50.95
N THR A 484 41.09 34.59 -49.96
CA THR A 484 42.50 35.04 -49.81
C THR A 484 42.79 35.57 -48.39
N LYS A 485 44.01 35.27 -47.89
CA LYS A 485 45.02 36.12 -47.19
C LYS A 485 44.64 36.90 -45.91
N THR A 486 45.19 36.57 -44.73
CA THR A 486 46.42 37.14 -44.07
C THR A 486 46.41 38.68 -43.99
N THR A 487 46.68 39.39 -42.87
CA THR A 487 47.95 39.46 -42.11
C THR A 487 47.85 40.54 -40.99
N LEU A 488 48.66 40.39 -39.91
CA LEU A 488 49.38 41.42 -39.10
C LEU A 488 48.66 42.42 -38.15
N MET A 489 49.02 42.35 -36.87
CA MET A 489 49.16 43.50 -35.93
C MET A 489 50.44 44.31 -36.29
N PRO A 490 50.61 45.64 -36.03
CA PRO A 490 50.91 46.16 -34.66
C PRO A 490 50.68 47.68 -34.34
N ALA A 491 50.83 48.00 -33.04
CA ALA A 491 51.41 49.19 -32.38
C ALA A 491 50.82 50.62 -32.53
N GLY A 492 50.70 51.31 -31.37
CA GLY A 492 50.79 52.77 -31.28
C GLY A 492 49.74 53.44 -30.38
N ALA A 493 50.09 53.71 -29.11
CA ALA A 493 49.24 54.36 -28.12
C ALA A 493 49.03 55.87 -28.35
N LYS A 494 47.81 56.38 -28.08
CA LYS A 494 47.52 57.55 -27.22
C LYS A 494 46.02 57.69 -26.93
N LEU A 495 45.75 58.19 -25.73
CA LEU A 495 44.47 58.22 -25.00
C LEU A 495 43.33 58.99 -25.68
N SER A 496 42.08 58.53 -25.50
CA SER A 496 40.92 59.32 -25.01
C SER A 496 39.58 58.59 -25.29
N ARG A 497 38.82 58.30 -24.23
CA ARG A 497 37.38 57.91 -24.19
C ARG A 497 36.94 56.73 -25.07
N LEU A 498 36.97 55.50 -24.51
CA LEU A 498 36.32 54.35 -25.15
C LEU A 498 34.82 54.28 -24.85
N ALA A 499 34.06 54.37 -25.94
CA ALA A 499 32.68 53.97 -26.06
C ALA A 499 32.46 52.51 -25.62
N ARG A 500 31.29 52.26 -25.02
CA ARG A 500 30.77 50.91 -24.67
C ARG A 500 30.91 49.97 -25.88
N LEU A 501 31.83 49.00 -25.77
CA LEU A 501 31.89 47.85 -26.68
C LEU A 501 30.62 47.02 -26.53
N LYS A 502 29.91 46.84 -27.64
CA LYS A 502 28.77 45.94 -27.78
C LYS A 502 29.19 44.53 -27.34
N SER A 503 28.51 43.98 -26.35
CA SER A 503 28.59 42.56 -26.00
C SER A 503 28.22 41.74 -27.24
N LEU A 504 29.18 40.96 -27.76
CA LEU A 504 28.92 39.95 -28.79
C LEU A 504 27.93 38.93 -28.19
N LYS A 505 26.72 38.87 -28.75
CA LYS A 505 25.67 37.90 -28.38
C LYS A 505 26.04 36.49 -28.88
N LEU A 506 27.06 35.89 -28.28
CA LEU A 506 27.55 34.54 -28.60
C LEU A 506 26.53 33.42 -28.33
N SER A 507 25.50 33.71 -27.52
CA SER A 507 24.39 32.79 -27.20
C SER A 507 23.37 32.62 -28.32
N GLU A 508 23.28 33.55 -29.28
CA GLU A 508 22.38 33.44 -30.44
C GLU A 508 23.00 32.59 -31.57
N ILE A 509 24.32 32.34 -31.55
CA ILE A 509 25.07 31.67 -32.62
C ILE A 509 25.50 30.24 -32.23
N THR A 510 25.52 29.91 -30.93
CA THR A 510 26.01 28.62 -30.42
C THR A 510 24.87 27.77 -29.87
N ARG A 511 24.73 26.54 -30.39
CA ARG A 511 23.82 25.54 -29.80
C ARG A 511 24.34 25.20 -28.40
N PRO A 512 23.49 25.21 -27.35
CA PRO A 512 23.94 24.77 -26.02
C PRO A 512 24.35 23.31 -26.13
N LEU A 513 25.55 23.01 -25.64
CA LEU A 513 26.04 21.64 -25.57
C LEU A 513 25.11 20.79 -24.72
N ASN A 514 24.92 19.54 -25.12
CA ASN A 514 24.28 18.52 -24.31
C ASN A 514 24.91 18.51 -22.90
N GLU A 515 24.13 18.28 -21.84
CA GLU A 515 24.65 18.35 -20.46
C GLU A 515 25.79 17.35 -20.22
N GLU A 516 25.72 16.17 -20.84
CA GLU A 516 26.81 15.19 -20.86
C GLU A 516 28.04 15.69 -21.62
N ALA A 517 27.86 16.38 -22.75
CA ALA A 517 28.97 16.99 -23.49
C ALA A 517 29.57 18.16 -22.71
N LYS A 518 28.76 18.91 -21.95
CA LYS A 518 29.21 19.98 -21.06
C LYS A 518 29.99 19.42 -19.88
N ASN A 519 29.51 18.35 -19.24
CA ASN A 519 30.21 17.65 -18.16
C ASN A 519 31.48 16.99 -18.69
N SER A 520 31.45 16.35 -19.86
CA SER A 520 32.62 15.79 -20.53
C SER A 520 33.66 16.86 -20.88
N LEU A 521 33.24 18.01 -21.42
CA LEU A 521 34.15 19.13 -21.67
C LEU A 521 34.67 19.76 -20.38
N MET A 522 33.85 19.84 -19.33
CA MET A 522 34.26 20.34 -18.01
C MET A 522 35.32 19.42 -17.40
N ILE A 523 35.09 18.10 -17.42
CA ILE A 523 36.04 17.08 -16.98
C ILE A 523 37.30 17.14 -17.83
N ALA A 524 37.20 17.20 -19.17
CA ALA A 524 38.36 17.30 -20.05
C ALA A 524 39.16 18.60 -19.85
N ALA A 525 38.49 19.72 -19.56
CA ALA A 525 39.15 20.98 -19.20
C ALA A 525 39.85 20.87 -17.84
N PHE A 526 39.21 20.23 -16.86
CA PHE A 526 39.77 19.98 -15.54
C PHE A 526 40.96 19.01 -15.60
N GLU A 527 40.86 17.93 -16.37
CA GLU A 527 41.95 16.98 -16.63
C GLU A 527 43.15 17.65 -17.30
N LYS A 528 42.92 18.58 -18.24
CA LYS A 528 44.00 19.40 -18.81
C LYS A 528 44.71 20.21 -17.72
N ILE A 529 43.97 20.80 -16.77
CA ILE A 529 44.55 21.54 -15.63
C ILE A 529 45.29 20.58 -14.67
N LEU A 530 44.74 19.39 -14.43
CA LEU A 530 45.38 18.33 -13.64
C LEU A 530 46.68 17.87 -14.29
N HIS A 531 46.75 17.66 -15.60
CA HIS A 531 47.97 17.19 -16.26
C HIS A 531 48.99 18.30 -16.56
N ALA A 532 48.65 19.58 -16.38
CA ALA A 532 49.55 20.73 -16.62
C ALA A 532 50.64 20.94 -15.53
N GLU A 533 50.96 19.93 -14.73
CA GLU A 533 51.90 19.98 -13.60
C GLU A 533 53.31 20.45 -14.00
N ARG A 534 53.90 19.84 -15.05
CA ARG A 534 55.27 20.19 -15.51
C ARG A 534 55.34 21.61 -16.08
N VAL A 535 54.30 22.04 -16.80
CA VAL A 535 54.23 23.37 -17.42
C VAL A 535 54.04 24.45 -16.35
N ALA A 536 53.19 24.18 -15.35
CA ALA A 536 52.99 25.08 -14.22
C ALA A 536 54.23 25.19 -13.32
N ALA A 537 55.00 24.10 -13.19
CA ALA A 537 56.28 24.10 -12.47
C ALA A 537 57.32 25.00 -13.17
N GLN A 538 57.46 24.87 -14.50
CA GLN A 538 58.37 25.70 -15.31
C GLN A 538 57.96 27.19 -15.31
N GLY A 539 56.65 27.46 -15.25
CA GLY A 539 56.11 28.83 -15.20
C GLY A 539 55.97 29.43 -13.80
N GLY A 540 56.42 28.75 -12.73
CA GLY A 540 56.34 29.25 -11.35
C GLY A 540 54.92 29.37 -10.77
N ALA A 541 53.89 28.83 -11.44
CA ALA A 541 52.48 28.99 -11.07
C ALA A 541 51.91 27.77 -10.29
N ILE A 542 52.78 26.95 -9.70
CA ILE A 542 52.38 25.67 -9.08
C ILE A 542 51.45 25.85 -7.87
N SER A 543 51.68 26.89 -7.06
CA SER A 543 50.82 27.22 -5.90
C SER A 543 49.42 27.67 -6.35
N THR A 544 49.34 28.48 -7.40
CA THR A 544 48.06 28.95 -7.96
C THR A 544 47.28 27.79 -8.57
N ARG A 545 47.95 26.89 -9.30
CA ARG A 545 47.34 25.66 -9.81
C ARG A 545 46.80 24.80 -8.69
N GLY A 546 47.56 24.60 -7.62
CA GLY A 546 47.13 23.85 -6.43
C GLY A 546 45.84 24.40 -5.84
N LYS A 547 45.77 25.73 -5.61
CA LYS A 547 44.57 26.40 -5.08
C LYS A 547 43.35 26.27 -6.00
N ILE A 548 43.54 26.37 -7.31
CA ILE A 548 42.43 26.20 -8.29
C ILE A 548 41.89 24.77 -8.20
N ILE A 549 42.76 23.77 -8.18
CA ILE A 549 42.36 22.36 -8.11
C ILE A 549 41.65 22.05 -6.80
N THR A 550 42.19 22.48 -5.66
CA THR A 550 41.58 22.22 -4.35
C THR A 550 40.23 22.91 -4.19
N MET A 551 40.11 24.17 -4.64
CA MET A 551 38.85 24.90 -4.62
C MET A 551 37.81 24.28 -5.55
N MET A 552 38.21 23.84 -6.75
CA MET A 552 37.29 23.16 -7.67
C MET A 552 36.84 21.80 -7.11
N ALA A 553 37.74 21.04 -6.50
CA ALA A 553 37.41 19.76 -5.88
C ALA A 553 36.52 19.90 -4.63
N SER A 554 36.67 20.97 -3.85
CA SER A 554 35.83 21.20 -2.67
C SER A 554 34.46 21.80 -2.97
N THR A 555 34.29 22.48 -4.12
CA THR A 555 33.03 23.20 -4.45
C THR A 555 32.22 22.61 -5.60
N PHE A 556 32.83 21.95 -6.59
CA PHE A 556 32.13 21.44 -7.78
C PHE A 556 31.71 19.96 -7.66
N CYS A 557 31.08 19.45 -8.73
CA CYS A 557 30.46 18.13 -8.87
C CYS A 557 31.31 16.94 -8.35
N PRO A 558 30.66 15.83 -7.93
CA PRO A 558 31.34 14.62 -7.43
C PRO A 558 32.29 13.97 -8.43
N GLU A 559 32.08 14.19 -9.74
CA GLU A 559 32.94 13.72 -10.82
C GLU A 559 34.33 14.38 -10.79
N ILE A 560 34.39 15.70 -10.52
CA ILE A 560 35.64 16.46 -10.36
C ILE A 560 36.37 16.00 -9.09
N ARG A 561 35.64 15.72 -8.00
CA ARG A 561 36.22 15.11 -6.79
C ARG A 561 36.85 13.76 -7.09
N LYS A 562 36.17 12.90 -7.86
CA LYS A 562 36.68 11.58 -8.25
C LYS A 562 37.90 11.69 -9.16
N ALA A 563 37.90 12.62 -10.14
CA ALA A 563 39.05 12.87 -11.02
C ALA A 563 40.27 13.39 -10.25
N THR A 564 40.06 14.33 -9.33
CA THR A 564 41.12 14.86 -8.44
C THR A 564 41.68 13.76 -7.55
N MET A 565 40.80 12.94 -6.96
CA MET A 565 41.19 11.80 -6.15
C MET A 565 42.03 10.82 -6.97
N ASN A 566 41.55 10.38 -8.14
CA ASN A 566 42.27 9.46 -9.03
C ASN A 566 43.67 9.99 -9.42
N TYR A 567 43.78 11.30 -9.63
CA TYR A 567 45.04 11.96 -9.96
C TYR A 567 46.03 12.00 -8.78
N ILE A 568 45.54 12.27 -7.55
CA ILE A 568 46.36 12.22 -6.33
C ILE A 568 46.79 10.77 -6.05
N THR A 569 45.87 9.81 -6.18
CA THR A 569 46.17 8.39 -5.99
C THR A 569 47.06 7.83 -7.10
N SER A 570 47.19 8.47 -8.26
CA SER A 570 48.12 7.97 -9.29
C SER A 570 49.59 8.08 -8.86
N ASP A 571 49.95 9.13 -8.11
CA ASP A 571 51.29 9.32 -7.56
C ASP A 571 51.21 10.05 -6.22
N ILE A 572 50.97 9.27 -5.16
CA ILE A 572 50.73 9.82 -3.83
C ILE A 572 51.99 10.46 -3.23
N LYS A 573 53.20 10.01 -3.63
CA LYS A 573 54.46 10.52 -3.08
C LYS A 573 54.76 11.93 -3.59
N ALA A 574 54.58 12.16 -4.90
CA ALA A 574 54.82 13.48 -5.48
C ALA A 574 53.69 14.49 -5.21
N ARG A 575 52.46 14.00 -4.90
CA ARG A 575 51.25 14.83 -4.87
C ARG A 575 50.56 14.88 -3.50
N ILE A 576 51.21 14.41 -2.45
CA ILE A 576 50.66 14.43 -1.09
C ILE A 576 50.34 15.86 -0.62
N ASP A 577 51.16 16.83 -1.01
CA ASP A 577 50.97 18.24 -0.67
C ASP A 577 49.66 18.80 -1.26
N LEU A 578 49.24 18.31 -2.42
CA LEU A 578 47.95 18.65 -3.03
C LEU A 578 46.78 18.02 -2.25
N GLY A 579 46.94 16.78 -1.80
CA GLY A 579 45.96 16.09 -0.94
C GLY A 579 45.81 16.75 0.45
N LEU A 580 46.91 17.16 1.07
CA LEU A 580 46.92 17.91 2.33
C LEU A 580 46.31 19.32 2.16
N SER A 581 46.58 19.99 1.03
CA SER A 581 45.96 21.28 0.71
C SER A 581 44.44 21.14 0.52
N TRP A 582 43.97 20.03 -0.06
CA TRP A 582 42.54 19.74 -0.19
C TRP A 582 41.91 19.45 1.18
N LEU A 583 42.56 18.65 2.02
CA LEU A 583 42.11 18.40 3.40
C LEU A 583 42.01 19.70 4.21
N TYR A 584 42.97 20.61 4.06
CA TYR A 584 42.95 21.91 4.72
C TYR A 584 41.78 22.78 4.26
N GLU A 585 41.42 22.74 2.96
CA GLU A 585 40.26 23.48 2.48
C GLU A 585 38.93 22.89 2.95
N GLU A 586 38.79 21.56 2.95
CA GLU A 586 37.61 20.90 3.52
C GLU A 586 37.49 21.20 5.04
N TYR A 587 38.61 21.26 5.76
CA TYR A 587 38.64 21.71 7.15
C TYR A 587 38.24 23.18 7.31
N SER A 588 38.66 24.04 6.38
CA SER A 588 38.27 25.46 6.37
C SER A 588 36.78 25.66 6.13
N PHE A 589 36.15 24.79 5.33
CA PHE A 589 34.69 24.75 5.21
C PHE A 589 34.00 24.16 6.45
N MET A 590 34.58 23.11 7.07
CA MET A 590 34.08 22.49 8.31
C MET A 590 34.01 23.49 9.47
N GLN A 591 35.06 24.30 9.66
CA GLN A 591 35.13 25.33 10.71
C GLN A 591 34.42 26.64 10.33
N GLY A 592 33.93 26.75 9.10
CA GLY A 592 33.23 27.95 8.61
C GLY A 592 34.13 29.14 8.28
N PHE A 593 35.45 28.93 8.13
CA PHE A 593 36.38 29.96 7.68
C PHE A 593 36.14 30.35 6.21
N ASN A 594 35.73 29.40 5.38
CA ASN A 594 35.30 29.63 4.00
C ASN A 594 33.79 29.41 3.86
N ARG A 595 33.11 30.33 3.16
CA ARG A 595 31.68 30.23 2.86
C ARG A 595 31.49 29.54 1.52
N PHE A 596 30.60 28.55 1.48
CA PHE A 596 30.21 27.92 0.23
C PHE A 596 29.54 28.94 -0.71
N PRO A 597 29.84 28.89 -2.02
CA PRO A 597 29.09 29.67 -3.00
C PRO A 597 27.61 29.27 -2.97
N ILE A 598 26.72 30.25 -2.81
CA ILE A 598 25.25 30.08 -2.70
C ILE A 598 24.65 29.29 -3.89
N CYS A 599 25.36 29.26 -5.02
CA CYS A 599 24.96 28.63 -6.28
C CYS A 599 25.24 27.12 -6.38
N LEU A 600 25.95 26.50 -5.43
CA LEU A 600 26.32 25.09 -5.49
C LEU A 600 25.64 24.36 -4.32
N LYS A 601 24.59 23.59 -4.63
CA LYS A 601 23.90 22.72 -3.66
C LYS A 601 24.89 21.64 -3.21
N HIS A 602 25.09 21.52 -1.90
CA HIS A 602 25.95 20.50 -1.35
C HIS A 602 25.11 19.37 -0.73
N ASP A 603 25.33 18.14 -1.21
CA ASP A 603 24.50 16.97 -0.84
C ASP A 603 24.92 16.31 0.49
N LYS A 604 26.09 16.65 1.06
CA LYS A 604 26.65 16.01 2.27
C LYS A 604 27.11 17.01 3.33
N LYS A 605 27.19 16.58 4.60
CA LYS A 605 27.75 17.44 5.66
C LYS A 605 29.26 17.66 5.43
N PRO A 606 29.82 18.83 5.73
CA PRO A 606 31.26 19.10 5.55
C PRO A 606 32.13 18.12 6.36
N ASP A 607 31.67 17.64 7.53
CA ASP A 607 32.35 16.61 8.34
C ASP A 607 32.48 15.27 7.60
N GLU A 608 31.46 14.88 6.83
CA GLU A 608 31.43 13.63 6.07
C GLU A 608 32.40 13.70 4.88
N ASN A 609 32.52 14.86 4.23
CA ASN A 609 33.46 15.09 3.14
C ASN A 609 34.92 15.00 3.61
N TYR A 610 35.24 15.66 4.72
CA TYR A 610 36.58 15.63 5.30
C TYR A 610 36.96 14.20 5.70
N ASN A 611 36.08 13.51 6.43
CA ASN A 611 36.31 12.13 6.85
C ASN A 611 36.44 11.19 5.66
N SER A 612 35.61 11.33 4.62
CA SER A 612 35.70 10.52 3.41
C SER A 612 37.01 10.76 2.65
N LEU A 613 37.48 12.01 2.52
CA LEU A 613 38.75 12.34 1.88
C LEU A 613 39.93 11.74 2.66
N LEU A 614 39.95 11.92 3.98
CA LEU A 614 40.99 11.37 4.86
C LEU A 614 41.03 9.84 4.78
N GLN A 615 39.87 9.19 4.87
CA GLN A 615 39.75 7.73 4.78
C GLN A 615 40.25 7.20 3.43
N ASN A 616 39.85 7.82 2.31
CA ASN A 616 40.27 7.36 0.98
C ASN A 616 41.79 7.47 0.77
N ILE A 617 42.42 8.54 1.28
CA ILE A 617 43.89 8.69 1.24
C ILE A 617 44.55 7.58 2.06
N ILE A 618 44.03 7.28 3.26
CA ILE A 618 44.54 6.20 4.11
C ILE A 618 44.37 4.83 3.42
N MET A 619 43.20 4.54 2.82
CA MET A 619 42.93 3.28 2.12
C MET A 619 43.92 3.00 0.99
N ASP A 620 44.19 4.00 0.15
CA ASP A 620 45.07 3.83 -1.00
C ASP A 620 46.55 3.73 -0.58
N VAL A 621 46.95 4.46 0.47
CA VAL A 621 48.26 4.27 1.10
C VAL A 621 48.40 2.84 1.62
N MET A 622 47.42 2.32 2.35
CA MET A 622 47.45 0.96 2.88
C MET A 622 47.51 -0.10 1.78
N CYS A 623 46.77 0.08 0.67
CA CYS A 623 46.82 -0.83 -0.48
C CYS A 623 48.22 -0.89 -1.14
N LYS A 624 48.97 0.23 -1.11
CA LYS A 624 50.29 0.35 -1.74
C LYS A 624 51.45 -0.04 -0.83
N LEU A 625 51.23 -0.19 0.47
CA LEU A 625 52.28 -0.63 1.38
C LEU A 625 52.82 -2.02 0.95
N PRO A 626 54.14 -2.21 0.89
CA PRO A 626 54.75 -3.49 0.52
C PRO A 626 54.40 -4.63 1.48
N LEU A 627 54.18 -4.30 2.76
CA LEU A 627 53.78 -5.22 3.81
C LEU A 627 52.82 -4.50 4.77
N VAL A 628 51.66 -5.09 5.02
CA VAL A 628 50.80 -4.70 6.15
C VAL A 628 51.28 -5.50 7.35
N THR A 629 51.81 -4.80 8.36
CA THR A 629 52.27 -5.40 9.62
C THR A 629 51.09 -5.92 10.44
N ASP A 630 51.34 -6.80 11.40
CA ASP A 630 50.29 -7.37 12.23
C ASP A 630 49.61 -6.29 13.11
N ASP A 631 50.35 -5.27 13.55
CA ASP A 631 49.79 -4.09 14.24
C ASP A 631 48.81 -3.30 13.36
N ALA A 632 49.12 -3.15 12.07
CA ALA A 632 48.23 -2.48 11.12
C ALA A 632 46.98 -3.32 10.82
N MET A 633 47.08 -4.65 10.94
CA MET A 633 45.93 -5.55 10.86
C MET A 633 45.04 -5.45 12.10
N GLU A 634 45.60 -5.31 13.30
CA GLU A 634 44.85 -5.10 14.54
C GLU A 634 44.09 -3.78 14.51
N LEU A 635 44.75 -2.69 14.10
CA LEU A 635 44.09 -1.39 13.87
C LEU A 635 42.96 -1.47 12.84
N LEU A 636 43.13 -2.29 11.79
CA LEU A 636 42.11 -2.47 10.77
C LEU A 636 40.91 -3.28 11.30
N LYS A 637 41.15 -4.28 12.16
CA LYS A 637 40.08 -5.00 12.86
C LYS A 637 39.32 -4.08 13.82
N ASP A 638 40.01 -3.22 14.55
CA ASP A 638 39.40 -2.21 15.41
C ASP A 638 38.54 -1.23 14.60
N MET A 639 39.02 -0.82 13.42
CA MET A 639 38.22 -0.01 12.48
C MET A 639 36.98 -0.75 11.97
N CYS A 640 37.03 -2.07 11.81
CA CYS A 640 35.88 -2.88 11.41
C CYS A 640 34.86 -3.05 12.55
N CYS A 641 35.25 -2.86 13.81
CA CYS A 641 34.37 -2.93 14.97
C CYS A 641 33.64 -1.60 15.26
N ASP A 642 34.18 -0.46 14.82
CA ASP A 642 33.57 0.86 14.99
C ASP A 642 32.40 1.07 13.98
N GLU A 643 31.18 1.29 14.48
CA GLU A 643 29.97 1.45 13.66
C GLU A 643 30.10 2.51 12.55
N THR A 644 30.88 3.56 12.80
CA THR A 644 31.04 4.67 11.84
C THR A 644 32.07 4.37 10.75
N LYS A 645 33.01 3.45 11.00
CA LYS A 645 34.15 3.14 10.13
C LYS A 645 34.07 1.74 9.52
N ALA A 646 33.18 0.88 10.01
CA ALA A 646 33.08 -0.52 9.65
C ALA A 646 32.88 -0.74 8.13
N LEU A 647 32.02 0.05 7.49
CA LEU A 647 31.75 -0.09 6.05
C LEU A 647 33.01 0.14 5.20
N SER A 648 33.78 1.16 5.55
CA SER A 648 35.06 1.46 4.89
C SER A 648 36.09 0.38 5.21
N GLY A 649 36.23 -0.02 6.49
CA GLY A 649 37.19 -1.06 6.92
C GLY A 649 36.97 -2.42 6.25
N LEU A 650 35.71 -2.88 6.18
CA LEU A 650 35.33 -4.13 5.52
C LEU A 650 35.56 -4.07 4.00
N LYS A 651 35.32 -2.91 3.37
CA LYS A 651 35.66 -2.70 1.96
C LYS A 651 37.17 -2.75 1.72
N LEU A 652 37.98 -2.19 2.61
CA LEU A 652 39.44 -2.30 2.52
C LEU A 652 39.90 -3.75 2.65
N LEU A 653 39.30 -4.53 3.55
CA LEU A 653 39.59 -5.97 3.65
C LEU A 653 39.30 -6.69 2.34
N GLU A 654 38.13 -6.47 1.73
CA GLU A 654 37.76 -7.03 0.43
C GLU A 654 38.81 -6.67 -0.65
N GLU A 655 39.18 -5.38 -0.75
CA GLU A 655 40.18 -4.94 -1.73
C GLU A 655 41.59 -5.50 -1.47
N LEU A 656 42.00 -5.62 -0.21
CA LEU A 656 43.29 -6.21 0.17
C LEU A 656 43.32 -7.71 -0.14
N ILE A 657 42.23 -8.44 0.08
CA ILE A 657 42.09 -9.87 -0.29
C ILE A 657 42.29 -10.03 -1.80
N VAL A 658 41.67 -9.16 -2.61
CA VAL A 658 41.78 -9.22 -4.08
C VAL A 658 43.18 -8.83 -4.57
N LYS A 659 43.77 -7.77 -4.03
CA LYS A 659 45.06 -7.21 -4.48
C LYS A 659 46.27 -7.97 -3.95
N ARG A 660 46.14 -8.78 -2.89
CA ARG A 660 47.28 -9.44 -2.20
C ARG A 660 47.05 -10.95 -1.96
N PRO A 661 47.28 -11.79 -2.98
CA PRO A 661 47.23 -13.26 -2.84
C PRO A 661 48.08 -13.89 -1.72
N PRO A 662 49.31 -13.44 -1.40
CA PRO A 662 50.18 -14.18 -0.47
C PRO A 662 49.74 -14.16 1.01
N ARG A 663 48.93 -13.18 1.44
CA ARG A 663 48.31 -13.16 2.80
C ARG A 663 46.78 -13.27 2.75
N GLN A 664 46.23 -13.68 1.60
CA GLN A 664 44.79 -13.75 1.34
C GLN A 664 44.03 -14.55 2.42
N MET A 665 44.61 -15.65 2.92
CA MET A 665 44.03 -16.47 3.99
C MET A 665 43.86 -15.72 5.32
N HIS A 666 44.87 -14.94 5.71
CA HIS A 666 44.83 -14.20 6.98
C HIS A 666 43.83 -13.05 6.91
N LEU A 667 43.76 -12.37 5.76
CA LEU A 667 42.81 -11.30 5.48
C LEU A 667 41.37 -11.81 5.37
N LEU A 668 41.18 -12.96 4.71
CA LEU A 668 39.88 -13.61 4.59
C LEU A 668 39.35 -14.06 5.95
N ASN A 669 40.21 -14.65 6.80
CA ASN A 669 39.82 -15.02 8.16
C ASN A 669 39.41 -13.81 8.99
N ALA A 670 40.11 -12.68 8.86
CA ALA A 670 39.71 -11.42 9.52
C ALA A 670 38.32 -10.97 9.06
N LEU A 671 38.03 -11.02 7.75
CA LEU A 671 36.71 -10.69 7.22
C LEU A 671 35.62 -11.68 7.70
N LEU A 672 35.92 -12.98 7.69
CA LEU A 672 34.98 -14.03 8.08
C LEU A 672 34.59 -13.95 9.56
N VAL A 673 35.47 -13.47 10.45
CA VAL A 673 35.15 -13.24 11.87
C VAL A 673 33.98 -12.25 12.02
N HIS A 674 33.97 -11.18 11.22
CA HIS A 674 32.93 -10.14 11.28
C HIS A 674 31.55 -10.60 10.75
N THR A 675 31.48 -11.72 10.00
CA THR A 675 30.18 -12.31 9.59
C THR A 675 29.36 -12.84 10.78
N SER A 676 30.02 -13.11 11.92
CA SER A 676 29.39 -13.61 13.15
C SER A 676 29.14 -12.51 14.19
N HIS A 677 29.36 -11.23 13.83
CA HIS A 677 29.29 -10.08 14.72
C HIS A 677 27.86 -9.84 15.25
N GLU A 678 27.74 -9.35 16.49
CA GLU A 678 26.46 -9.05 17.14
C GLU A 678 25.71 -7.92 16.43
N ASN A 679 26.42 -6.82 16.14
CA ASN A 679 25.88 -5.67 15.42
C ASN A 679 25.37 -6.05 14.01
N PRO A 680 24.07 -5.81 13.71
CA PRO A 680 23.49 -6.18 12.42
C PRO A 680 24.12 -5.45 11.24
N ASN A 681 24.49 -4.16 11.38
CA ASN A 681 25.00 -3.36 10.26
C ASN A 681 26.35 -3.87 9.75
N ILE A 682 27.26 -4.16 10.68
CA ILE A 682 28.60 -4.71 10.40
C ILE A 682 28.44 -6.11 9.78
N ARG A 683 27.56 -6.93 10.36
CA ARG A 683 27.31 -8.29 9.89
C ARG A 683 26.74 -8.33 8.47
N THR A 684 25.73 -7.53 8.16
CA THR A 684 25.11 -7.52 6.81
C THR A 684 26.09 -7.07 5.76
N GLU A 685 26.95 -6.09 6.08
CA GLU A 685 27.98 -5.60 5.18
C GLU A 685 29.11 -6.64 5.00
N ALA A 686 29.55 -7.29 6.07
CA ALA A 686 30.54 -8.36 5.98
C ALA A 686 30.02 -9.56 5.16
N LEU A 687 28.76 -9.96 5.37
CA LEU A 687 28.13 -11.04 4.60
C LEU A 687 28.01 -10.70 3.11
N SER A 688 27.63 -9.46 2.77
CA SER A 688 27.56 -9.05 1.35
C SER A 688 28.94 -9.09 0.68
N ARG A 689 30.01 -8.71 1.39
CA ARG A 689 31.39 -8.76 0.86
C ARG A 689 31.88 -10.19 0.69
N VAL A 690 31.59 -11.07 1.65
CA VAL A 690 31.94 -12.50 1.54
C VAL A 690 31.19 -13.16 0.39
N VAL A 691 29.91 -12.83 0.17
CA VAL A 691 29.13 -13.30 -0.99
C VAL A 691 29.75 -12.83 -2.31
N ASN A 692 30.22 -11.58 -2.40
CA ASN A 692 30.93 -11.10 -3.59
C ASN A 692 32.22 -11.89 -3.85
N LEU A 693 32.99 -12.16 -2.80
CA LEU A 693 34.22 -12.95 -2.88
C LEU A 693 33.98 -14.43 -3.20
N TYR A 694 32.81 -14.97 -2.85
CA TYR A 694 32.43 -16.36 -3.13
C TYR A 694 32.33 -16.67 -4.64
N SER A 695 32.11 -15.66 -5.48
CA SER A 695 32.17 -15.79 -6.95
C SER A 695 33.55 -16.26 -7.47
N ARG A 696 34.59 -16.22 -6.63
CA ARG A 696 35.94 -16.72 -6.96
C ARG A 696 36.10 -18.17 -6.50
N SER A 697 36.35 -19.08 -7.44
CA SER A 697 36.49 -20.52 -7.19
C SER A 697 37.65 -20.88 -6.26
N ASP A 698 38.68 -20.05 -6.22
CA ASP A 698 39.85 -20.15 -5.33
C ASP A 698 39.51 -19.87 -3.86
N LEU A 699 38.42 -19.16 -3.56
CA LEU A 699 38.00 -18.82 -2.20
C LEU A 699 36.75 -19.57 -1.73
N SER A 700 35.92 -20.06 -2.65
CA SER A 700 34.62 -20.68 -2.33
C SER A 700 34.77 -21.90 -1.42
N SER A 701 35.75 -22.78 -1.68
CA SER A 701 36.03 -23.98 -0.87
C SER A 701 36.36 -23.64 0.59
N ILE A 702 37.19 -22.62 0.82
CA ILE A 702 37.60 -22.20 2.17
C ILE A 702 36.42 -21.58 2.93
N ILE A 703 35.60 -20.78 2.24
CA ILE A 703 34.39 -20.18 2.82
C ILE A 703 33.37 -21.27 3.20
N GLU A 704 33.22 -22.30 2.36
CA GLU A 704 32.37 -23.47 2.64
C GLU A 704 32.87 -24.26 3.85
N GLU A 705 34.16 -24.56 3.91
CA GLU A 705 34.78 -25.25 5.05
C GLU A 705 34.60 -24.46 6.35
N TYR A 706 34.78 -23.14 6.30
CA TYR A 706 34.54 -22.27 7.47
C TYR A 706 33.07 -22.28 7.90
N SER A 707 32.14 -22.20 6.95
CA SER A 707 30.70 -22.29 7.22
C SER A 707 30.31 -23.65 7.82
N ALA A 708 30.83 -24.75 7.27
CA ALA A 708 30.61 -26.11 7.78
C ALA A 708 31.22 -26.31 9.17
N PHE A 709 32.38 -25.71 9.44
CA PHE A 709 33.03 -25.73 10.75
C PHE A 709 32.17 -25.03 11.81
N TYR A 710 31.63 -23.84 11.50
CA TYR A 710 30.71 -23.12 12.40
C TYR A 710 29.39 -23.86 12.61
N LEU A 711 28.85 -24.48 11.57
CA LEU A 711 27.67 -25.33 11.67
C LEU A 711 27.94 -26.54 12.60
N GLY A 712 29.15 -27.10 12.55
CA GLY A 712 29.60 -28.18 13.40
C GLY A 712 29.56 -27.85 14.90
N PHE A 713 29.75 -26.58 15.29
CA PHE A 713 29.67 -26.16 16.69
C PHE A 713 28.30 -26.42 17.32
N LEU A 714 27.22 -26.38 16.53
CA LEU A 714 25.86 -26.64 17.02
C LEU A 714 25.64 -28.09 17.49
N LYS A 715 26.57 -29.01 17.19
CA LYS A 715 26.56 -30.38 17.72
C LYS A 715 27.06 -30.47 19.17
N LEU A 716 27.76 -29.43 19.65
CA LEU A 716 28.35 -29.41 20.98
C LEU A 716 27.31 -29.03 22.05
N PRO A 717 27.41 -29.58 23.27
CA PRO A 717 26.47 -29.28 24.35
C PRO A 717 26.57 -27.82 24.84
N LEU A 718 27.72 -27.18 24.65
CA LEU A 718 28.01 -25.81 25.11
C LEU A 718 28.62 -24.99 23.95
N PRO A 719 28.37 -23.66 23.90
CA PRO A 719 28.94 -22.80 22.88
C PRO A 719 30.47 -22.70 23.05
N PRO A 720 31.26 -22.91 21.98
CA PRO A 720 32.71 -22.78 22.05
C PRO A 720 33.18 -21.36 22.35
N ASP A 721 34.32 -21.24 23.04
CA ASP A 721 34.97 -19.97 23.37
C ASP A 721 35.23 -19.08 22.13
N VAL A 722 35.42 -19.70 20.96
CA VAL A 722 35.67 -19.02 19.68
C VAL A 722 34.51 -18.11 19.28
N LEU A 723 33.28 -18.32 19.76
CA LEU A 723 32.12 -17.47 19.45
C LEU A 723 32.10 -16.14 20.21
N PHE A 724 32.95 -16.00 21.23
CA PHE A 724 33.03 -14.85 22.12
C PHE A 724 34.35 -14.08 21.91
N GLY A 725 34.32 -12.77 22.12
CA GLY A 725 35.44 -11.87 21.94
C GLY A 725 34.99 -10.44 21.60
N SER A 726 35.84 -9.46 21.93
CA SER A 726 35.63 -8.04 21.60
C SER A 726 35.46 -7.82 20.09
N GLU A 727 36.25 -8.51 19.26
CA GLU A 727 36.19 -8.45 17.79
C GLU A 727 34.85 -8.92 17.18
N ARG A 728 34.01 -9.61 17.97
CA ARG A 728 32.72 -10.18 17.54
C ARG A 728 31.52 -9.48 18.18
N GLY A 729 31.77 -8.47 19.02
CA GLY A 729 30.76 -7.76 19.79
C GLY A 729 30.27 -8.49 21.04
N ARG A 730 30.74 -9.71 21.32
CA ARG A 730 30.29 -10.55 22.46
C ARG A 730 31.43 -10.76 23.48
N PRO A 731 31.68 -9.81 24.38
CA PRO A 731 32.81 -9.89 25.31
C PRO A 731 32.63 -10.92 26.43
N VAL A 732 31.39 -11.29 26.77
CA VAL A 732 31.08 -12.19 27.89
C VAL A 732 30.78 -13.59 27.37
N LYS A 733 31.46 -14.59 27.96
CA LYS A 733 31.18 -16.01 27.70
C LYS A 733 29.81 -16.38 28.25
N ALA A 734 29.03 -17.13 27.47
CA ALA A 734 27.75 -17.66 27.92
C ALA A 734 27.88 -19.15 28.29
N ASP A 735 27.39 -19.52 29.47
CA ASP A 735 27.39 -20.91 29.98
C ASP A 735 26.32 -21.79 29.32
N ALA A 736 25.50 -21.24 28.43
CA ALA A 736 24.48 -21.94 27.67
C ALA A 736 24.30 -21.34 26.28
N TRP A 737 23.76 -22.12 25.34
CA TRP A 737 23.41 -21.64 24.01
C TRP A 737 22.32 -20.56 24.07
N THR A 738 22.68 -19.33 23.72
CA THR A 738 21.73 -18.23 23.52
C THR A 738 21.22 -18.22 22.08
N GLU A 739 20.02 -17.69 21.84
CA GLU A 739 19.48 -17.57 20.47
C GLU A 739 20.44 -16.82 19.53
N GLU A 740 21.17 -15.82 20.02
CA GLU A 740 22.15 -15.06 19.25
C GLU A 740 23.43 -15.85 18.92
N SER A 741 23.95 -16.65 19.87
CA SER A 741 25.10 -17.52 19.62
C SER A 741 24.80 -18.62 18.59
N ILE A 742 23.56 -19.13 18.60
CA ILE A 742 23.07 -20.08 17.60
C ILE A 742 22.96 -19.40 16.23
N LYS A 743 22.36 -18.21 16.17
CA LYS A 743 22.24 -17.43 14.93
C LYS A 743 23.61 -17.09 14.35
N ALA A 744 24.60 -16.78 15.19
CA ALA A 744 25.97 -16.48 14.77
C ALA A 744 26.61 -17.61 13.95
N CYS A 745 26.31 -18.87 14.29
CA CYS A 745 26.80 -20.04 13.56
C CYS A 745 26.07 -20.26 12.23
N LEU A 746 24.86 -19.71 12.09
CA LEU A 746 23.99 -19.95 10.94
C LEU A 746 24.04 -18.82 9.90
N TYR A 747 24.43 -17.59 10.26
CA TYR A 747 24.33 -16.44 9.35
C TYR A 747 25.05 -16.62 8.00
N LEU A 748 26.30 -17.10 8.03
CA LEU A 748 27.08 -17.32 6.82
C LEU A 748 26.43 -18.41 5.94
N LEU A 749 26.03 -19.53 6.55
CA LEU A 749 25.33 -20.61 5.85
C LEU A 749 24.03 -20.13 5.20
N MET A 750 23.21 -19.36 5.92
CA MET A 750 21.96 -18.82 5.39
C MET A 750 22.18 -17.87 4.20
N ALA A 751 23.28 -17.11 4.19
CA ALA A 751 23.64 -16.25 3.07
C ALA A 751 24.17 -17.02 1.85
N LEU A 752 24.82 -18.16 2.06
CA LEU A 752 25.40 -19.00 1.00
C LEU A 752 24.41 -20.00 0.40
N LEU A 753 23.36 -20.39 1.13
CA LEU A 753 22.37 -21.38 0.67
C LEU A 753 21.75 -21.07 -0.71
N PRO A 754 21.37 -19.83 -1.05
CA PRO A 754 20.87 -19.50 -2.39
C PRO A 754 21.90 -19.63 -3.51
N LEU A 755 23.20 -19.64 -3.19
CA LEU A 755 24.30 -19.74 -4.16
C LEU A 755 24.79 -21.18 -4.32
N ASN A 756 24.80 -21.95 -3.23
CA ASN A 756 25.15 -23.37 -3.22
C ASN A 756 24.12 -24.18 -2.44
N GLU A 757 23.15 -24.72 -3.19
CA GLU A 757 22.01 -25.47 -2.66
C GLU A 757 22.42 -26.77 -1.98
N LYS A 758 23.58 -27.35 -2.32
CA LYS A 758 24.07 -28.63 -1.75
C LYS A 758 24.30 -28.56 -0.25
N MET A 759 24.59 -27.37 0.27
CA MET A 759 24.82 -27.16 1.71
C MET A 759 23.58 -27.48 2.56
N ILE A 760 22.39 -27.53 1.96
CA ILE A 760 21.17 -27.88 2.69
C ILE A 760 21.18 -29.31 3.22
N HIS A 761 21.87 -30.23 2.53
CA HIS A 761 22.02 -31.61 2.98
C HIS A 761 22.90 -31.69 4.23
N GLU A 762 23.94 -30.86 4.30
CA GLU A 762 24.80 -30.77 5.49
C GLU A 762 24.04 -30.15 6.66
N LEU A 763 23.24 -29.10 6.40
CA LEU A 763 22.31 -28.55 7.39
C LEU A 763 21.34 -29.61 7.92
N ALA A 764 20.76 -30.44 7.04
CA ALA A 764 19.83 -31.50 7.44
C ALA A 764 20.52 -32.58 8.30
N ARG A 765 21.75 -32.96 7.96
CA ARG A 765 22.56 -33.89 8.78
C ARG A 765 22.85 -33.33 10.16
N VAL A 766 23.26 -32.07 10.25
CA VAL A 766 23.52 -31.41 11.55
C VAL A 766 22.23 -31.23 12.33
N TYR A 767 21.14 -30.83 11.67
CA TYR A 767 19.83 -30.63 12.30
C TYR A 767 19.39 -31.85 13.11
N VAL A 768 19.57 -33.07 12.59
CA VAL A 768 19.21 -34.32 13.31
C VAL A 768 19.90 -34.41 14.67
N ALA A 769 21.19 -34.08 14.74
CA ALA A 769 22.04 -34.20 15.92
C ALA A 769 21.94 -33.02 16.91
N THR A 770 21.17 -31.96 16.60
CA THR A 770 21.10 -30.73 17.43
C THR A 770 20.01 -30.77 18.51
N ALA A 771 20.19 -29.94 19.55
CA ALA A 771 19.23 -29.74 20.63
C ALA A 771 17.91 -29.06 20.16
N PRO A 772 16.78 -29.21 20.87
CA PRO A 772 15.49 -28.66 20.47
C PRO A 772 15.47 -27.13 20.26
N ASP A 773 16.20 -26.38 21.08
CA ASP A 773 16.27 -24.91 20.98
C ASP A 773 17.03 -24.43 19.74
N VAL A 774 18.08 -25.16 19.37
CA VAL A 774 18.81 -24.97 18.11
C VAL A 774 17.90 -25.26 16.92
N LYS A 775 17.16 -26.38 16.96
CA LYS A 775 16.18 -26.73 15.92
C LYS A 775 15.14 -25.63 15.70
N ARG A 776 14.60 -25.04 16.76
CA ARG A 776 13.65 -23.91 16.67
C ARG A 776 14.26 -22.69 15.99
N THR A 777 15.49 -22.34 16.33
CA THR A 777 16.20 -21.19 15.74
C THR A 777 16.50 -21.42 14.25
N ILE A 778 16.93 -22.63 13.86
CA ILE A 778 17.12 -23.01 12.46
C ILE A 778 15.83 -22.83 11.66
N LEU A 779 14.70 -23.36 12.16
CA LEU A 779 13.40 -23.27 11.47
C LEU A 779 12.91 -21.83 11.28
N ARG A 780 13.27 -20.90 12.16
CA ARG A 780 12.94 -19.46 12.05
C ARG A 780 13.77 -18.75 10.98
N LEU A 781 15.07 -19.06 10.88
CA LEU A 781 15.98 -18.40 9.92
C LEU A 781 15.86 -18.92 8.49
N LEU A 782 15.27 -20.10 8.30
CA LEU A 782 15.20 -20.79 7.02
C LEU A 782 14.29 -20.12 5.96
N GLU A 783 13.41 -19.20 6.37
CA GLU A 783 12.41 -18.61 5.48
C GLU A 783 12.99 -17.80 4.31
N GLN A 784 13.95 -16.91 4.58
CA GLN A 784 14.53 -16.07 3.52
C GLN A 784 15.40 -16.88 2.53
N PRO A 785 16.32 -17.76 2.97
CA PRO A 785 17.19 -18.51 2.05
C PRO A 785 16.42 -19.50 1.17
N VAL A 786 15.40 -20.18 1.72
CA VAL A 786 14.59 -21.14 0.94
C VAL A 786 13.80 -20.47 -0.16
N ARG A 787 13.28 -19.26 0.07
CA ARG A 787 12.65 -18.48 -1.00
C ARG A 787 13.64 -18.07 -2.10
N GLY A 788 14.91 -17.89 -1.76
CA GLY A 788 15.98 -17.57 -2.72
C GLY A 788 16.35 -18.74 -3.65
N MET A 789 16.34 -19.98 -3.15
CA MET A 789 16.60 -21.19 -3.98
C MET A 789 15.46 -21.48 -4.96
N GLY A 790 14.21 -21.28 -4.53
CA GLY A 790 13.04 -21.57 -5.33
C GLY A 790 12.67 -23.06 -5.36
N MET A 791 11.49 -23.36 -5.92
CA MET A 791 10.85 -24.67 -5.81
C MET A 791 11.37 -25.73 -6.78
N ASN A 792 12.07 -25.31 -7.85
CA ASN A 792 12.59 -26.20 -8.90
C ASN A 792 14.05 -26.62 -8.63
N SER A 793 14.60 -26.28 -7.47
CA SER A 793 15.94 -26.70 -7.08
C SER A 793 16.03 -28.23 -7.01
N PRO A 794 16.96 -28.88 -7.74
CA PRO A 794 17.11 -30.33 -7.73
C PRO A 794 17.60 -30.85 -6.37
N GLU A 795 18.39 -30.06 -5.64
CA GLU A 795 18.91 -30.44 -4.32
C GLU A 795 17.82 -30.40 -3.25
N LEU A 796 16.89 -29.44 -3.34
CA LEU A 796 15.70 -29.42 -2.47
C LEU A 796 14.79 -30.62 -2.72
N LEU A 797 14.57 -30.98 -3.99
CA LEU A 797 13.78 -32.16 -4.35
C LEU A 797 14.46 -33.46 -3.88
N SER A 798 15.78 -33.55 -4.01
CA SER A 798 16.59 -34.65 -3.49
C SER A 798 16.48 -34.77 -1.96
N LEU A 799 16.47 -33.64 -1.23
CA LEU A 799 16.28 -33.64 0.22
C LEU A 799 14.90 -34.16 0.63
N VAL A 800 13.85 -33.83 -0.14
CA VAL A 800 12.49 -34.34 0.11
C VAL A 800 12.42 -35.85 -0.14
N GLU A 801 13.04 -36.34 -1.22
CA GLU A 801 13.09 -37.78 -1.53
C GLU A 801 13.90 -38.56 -0.49
N GLN A 802 15.08 -38.06 -0.14
CA GLN A 802 16.04 -38.71 0.76
C GLN A 802 16.03 -38.09 2.16
N CYS A 803 14.84 -37.92 2.74
CA CYS A 803 14.69 -37.27 4.04
C CYS A 803 15.43 -38.04 5.16
N PRO A 804 16.43 -37.46 5.86
CA PRO A 804 17.09 -38.10 7.00
C PRO A 804 16.12 -38.39 8.16
N LYS A 805 16.33 -39.49 8.90
CA LYS A 805 15.51 -39.81 10.09
C LYS A 805 15.69 -38.71 11.14
N GLY A 806 14.58 -38.02 11.47
CA GLY A 806 14.56 -36.88 12.39
C GLY A 806 14.60 -35.49 11.73
N ALA A 807 14.68 -35.38 10.40
CA ALA A 807 14.64 -34.11 9.66
C ALA A 807 13.24 -33.75 9.11
N GLU A 808 12.21 -34.51 9.45
CA GLU A 808 10.84 -34.37 8.91
C GLU A 808 10.24 -32.97 9.17
N THR A 809 10.49 -32.40 10.35
CA THR A 809 10.06 -31.04 10.71
C THR A 809 10.76 -29.96 9.89
N LEU A 810 12.02 -30.18 9.50
CA LEU A 810 12.78 -29.30 8.62
C LEU A 810 12.17 -29.31 7.21
N VAL A 811 11.98 -30.51 6.65
CA VAL A 811 11.39 -30.70 5.32
C VAL A 811 9.97 -30.13 5.25
N THR A 812 9.13 -30.36 6.28
CA THR A 812 7.78 -29.80 6.37
C THR A 812 7.81 -28.26 6.31
N ARG A 813 8.76 -27.63 7.02
CA ARG A 813 8.91 -26.16 7.02
C ARG A 813 9.40 -25.66 5.66
N VAL A 814 10.34 -26.35 5.02
CA VAL A 814 10.83 -26.02 3.67
C VAL A 814 9.66 -26.03 2.67
N ILE A 815 8.88 -27.11 2.64
CA ILE A 815 7.72 -27.24 1.75
C ILE A 815 6.69 -26.14 2.02
N HIS A 816 6.42 -25.84 3.30
CA HIS A 816 5.55 -24.73 3.67
C HIS A 816 6.07 -23.39 3.15
N ILE A 817 7.36 -23.09 3.28
CA ILE A 817 7.95 -21.83 2.82
C ILE A 817 7.85 -21.69 1.30
N LEU A 818 8.13 -22.77 0.56
CA LEU A 818 8.10 -22.79 -0.91
C LEU A 818 6.68 -22.59 -1.46
N THR A 819 5.68 -23.19 -0.80
CA THR A 819 4.30 -23.20 -1.29
C THR A 819 3.45 -22.08 -0.70
N ASP A 820 3.94 -21.30 0.26
CA ASP A 820 3.16 -20.32 1.02
C ASP A 820 2.37 -19.34 0.13
N LYS A 821 3.04 -18.78 -0.88
CA LYS A 821 2.51 -17.74 -1.80
C LYS A 821 2.42 -18.17 -3.26
N VAL A 822 2.99 -19.33 -3.60
CA VAL A 822 3.11 -19.82 -4.98
C VAL A 822 2.51 -21.22 -5.04
N PRO A 823 1.72 -21.57 -6.06
CA PRO A 823 1.21 -22.93 -6.21
C PRO A 823 2.36 -23.94 -6.31
N PRO A 824 2.21 -25.14 -5.71
CA PRO A 824 3.25 -26.17 -5.75
C PRO A 824 3.48 -26.69 -7.18
N SER A 825 4.72 -27.06 -7.53
CA SER A 825 5.05 -27.72 -8.80
C SER A 825 4.68 -29.20 -8.75
N ASP A 826 4.32 -29.76 -9.91
CA ASP A 826 3.91 -31.17 -10.02
C ASP A 826 5.00 -32.14 -9.56
N GLU A 827 6.28 -31.81 -9.81
CA GLU A 827 7.43 -32.60 -9.34
C GLU A 827 7.51 -32.62 -7.81
N LEU A 828 7.35 -31.46 -7.15
CA LEU A 828 7.34 -31.38 -5.69
C LEU A 828 6.15 -32.18 -5.12
N VAL A 829 4.97 -32.07 -5.73
CA VAL A 829 3.78 -32.81 -5.33
C VAL A 829 4.03 -34.32 -5.40
N ALA A 830 4.64 -34.80 -6.48
CA ALA A 830 4.96 -36.21 -6.65
C ALA A 830 5.90 -36.73 -5.55
N ARG A 831 7.00 -36.01 -5.27
CA ARG A 831 7.97 -36.41 -4.22
C ARG A 831 7.37 -36.38 -2.82
N VAL A 832 6.53 -35.38 -2.52
CA VAL A 832 5.81 -35.28 -1.24
C VAL A 832 4.79 -36.42 -1.09
N ARG A 833 4.10 -36.79 -2.16
CA ARG A 833 3.16 -37.93 -2.20
C ARG A 833 3.88 -39.24 -1.88
N ASP A 834 5.01 -39.50 -2.51
CA ASP A 834 5.78 -40.73 -2.29
C ASP A 834 6.33 -40.81 -0.86
N LEU A 835 6.77 -39.68 -0.29
CA LEU A 835 7.24 -39.62 1.08
C LEU A 835 6.11 -39.85 2.11
N TYR A 836 4.92 -39.29 1.87
CA TYR A 836 3.75 -39.51 2.73
C TYR A 836 3.26 -40.97 2.69
N ARG A 837 3.29 -41.61 1.52
CA ARG A 837 2.90 -43.03 1.39
C ARG A 837 3.93 -43.98 2.03
N SER A 838 5.22 -43.66 1.92
CA SER A 838 6.29 -44.56 2.36
C SER A 838 6.64 -44.43 3.85
N ARG A 839 6.63 -43.21 4.41
CA ARG A 839 7.33 -42.96 5.69
C ARG A 839 6.63 -42.03 6.68
N ILE A 840 5.89 -41.01 6.23
CA ILE A 840 5.26 -40.01 7.11
C ILE A 840 3.75 -40.23 7.16
N SER A 841 3.19 -40.56 8.32
CA SER A 841 1.73 -40.75 8.49
C SER A 841 0.96 -39.49 8.93
N ASP A 842 1.65 -38.38 9.24
CA ASP A 842 1.00 -37.13 9.66
C ASP A 842 0.44 -36.38 8.45
N VAL A 843 -0.88 -36.15 8.47
CA VAL A 843 -1.62 -35.49 7.39
C VAL A 843 -1.26 -34.00 7.28
N ARG A 844 -0.71 -33.39 8.34
CA ARG A 844 -0.22 -32.01 8.29
C ARG A 844 0.86 -31.79 7.24
N PHE A 845 1.58 -32.85 6.89
CA PHE A 845 2.59 -32.83 5.83
C PHE A 845 2.01 -32.51 4.44
N LEU A 846 0.74 -32.84 4.21
CA LEU A 846 0.06 -32.58 2.93
C LEU A 846 -0.52 -31.16 2.83
N ILE A 847 -0.72 -30.46 3.96
CA ILE A 847 -1.37 -29.12 4.00
C ILE A 847 -0.72 -28.12 3.03
N PRO A 848 0.61 -27.98 2.99
CA PRO A 848 1.26 -27.02 2.10
C PRO A 848 1.01 -27.29 0.61
N VAL A 849 0.85 -28.56 0.24
CA VAL A 849 0.79 -29.08 -1.14
C VAL A 849 -0.65 -29.36 -1.60
N LEU A 850 -1.66 -29.07 -0.76
CA LEU A 850 -3.08 -29.38 -1.05
C LEU A 850 -3.54 -28.87 -2.41
N ASN A 851 -3.04 -27.73 -2.87
CA ASN A 851 -3.45 -27.11 -4.12
C ASN A 851 -2.97 -27.85 -5.37
N GLY A 852 -1.94 -28.70 -5.26
CA GLY A 852 -1.43 -29.53 -6.36
C GLY A 852 -1.93 -30.97 -6.33
N LEU A 853 -2.72 -31.37 -5.32
CA LEU A 853 -3.27 -32.72 -5.23
C LEU A 853 -4.48 -32.89 -6.15
N THR A 854 -4.73 -34.13 -6.58
CA THR A 854 -5.94 -34.43 -7.37
C THR A 854 -7.19 -34.41 -6.50
N ARG A 855 -8.36 -34.21 -7.12
CA ARG A 855 -9.67 -34.23 -6.46
C ARG A 855 -9.88 -35.46 -5.57
N GLU A 856 -9.53 -36.65 -6.07
CA GLU A 856 -9.70 -37.91 -5.34
C GLU A 856 -8.79 -37.99 -4.10
N GLU A 857 -7.56 -37.50 -4.21
CA GLU A 857 -6.60 -37.48 -3.12
C GLU A 857 -7.03 -36.54 -2.00
N VAL A 858 -7.56 -35.36 -2.36
CA VAL A 858 -8.11 -34.40 -1.39
C VAL A 858 -9.30 -35.00 -0.64
N ILE A 859 -10.24 -35.64 -1.36
CA ILE A 859 -11.41 -36.28 -0.74
C ILE A 859 -10.99 -37.43 0.20
N ALA A 860 -9.98 -38.23 -0.18
CA ALA A 860 -9.46 -39.29 0.66
C ALA A 860 -8.75 -38.76 1.93
N ALA A 861 -8.08 -37.61 1.85
CA ALA A 861 -7.40 -36.98 2.99
C ALA A 861 -8.34 -36.17 3.90
N LEU A 862 -9.47 -35.69 3.38
CA LEU A 862 -10.42 -34.80 4.06
C LEU A 862 -10.86 -35.31 5.45
N PRO A 863 -11.22 -36.60 5.66
CA PRO A 863 -11.62 -37.11 6.98
C PRO A 863 -10.53 -37.02 8.04
N LYS A 864 -9.26 -37.08 7.64
CA LYS A 864 -8.12 -36.92 8.55
C LYS A 864 -7.80 -35.45 8.80
N LEU A 865 -7.96 -34.59 7.80
CA LEU A 865 -7.76 -33.14 7.91
C LEU A 865 -8.76 -32.48 8.88
N ILE A 866 -10.04 -32.86 8.83
CA ILE A 866 -11.07 -32.27 9.70
C ILE A 866 -10.95 -32.69 11.17
N LYS A 867 -10.19 -33.75 11.49
CA LYS A 867 -9.89 -34.17 12.87
C LYS A 867 -8.82 -33.29 13.54
N LEU A 868 -8.18 -32.40 12.79
CA LEU A 868 -7.18 -31.46 13.32
C LEU A 868 -7.83 -30.34 14.14
N ASN A 869 -7.00 -29.46 14.69
CA ASN A 869 -7.47 -28.28 15.44
C ASN A 869 -8.31 -27.37 14.51
N PRO A 870 -9.47 -26.83 14.96
CA PRO A 870 -10.28 -25.90 14.18
C PRO A 870 -9.53 -24.77 13.47
N VAL A 871 -8.46 -24.24 14.07
CA VAL A 871 -7.63 -23.19 13.44
C VAL A 871 -6.93 -23.71 12.18
N VAL A 872 -6.36 -24.92 12.26
CA VAL A 872 -5.69 -25.59 11.13
C VAL A 872 -6.72 -26.01 10.08
N VAL A 873 -7.92 -26.45 10.49
CA VAL A 873 -9.02 -26.77 9.57
C VAL A 873 -9.45 -25.53 8.78
N LYS A 874 -9.53 -24.37 9.43
CA LYS A 874 -9.83 -23.10 8.77
C LYS A 874 -8.77 -22.74 7.74
N GLU A 875 -7.49 -22.91 8.08
CA GLU A 875 -6.37 -22.67 7.15
C GLU A 875 -6.43 -23.61 5.93
N VAL A 876 -6.70 -24.90 6.16
CA VAL A 876 -6.90 -25.90 5.11
C VAL A 876 -8.04 -25.49 4.17
N PHE A 877 -9.18 -25.03 4.72
CA PHE A 877 -10.30 -24.55 3.90
C PHE A 877 -9.95 -23.29 3.13
N ASN A 878 -9.26 -22.33 3.74
CA ASN A 878 -8.84 -21.12 3.03
C ASN A 878 -7.90 -21.43 1.86
N ARG A 879 -7.01 -22.40 2.05
CA ARG A 879 -6.06 -22.85 1.01
C ARG A 879 -6.77 -23.59 -0.13
N LEU A 880 -7.67 -24.52 0.20
CA LEU A 880 -8.52 -25.21 -0.78
C LEU A 880 -9.47 -24.27 -1.52
N LEU A 881 -9.98 -23.21 -0.87
CA LEU A 881 -10.92 -22.27 -1.47
C LEU A 881 -10.22 -21.09 -2.18
N GLY A 882 -8.89 -21.02 -2.15
CA GLY A 882 -8.10 -19.97 -2.80
C GLY A 882 -8.21 -18.59 -2.16
N THR A 883 -8.73 -18.47 -0.93
CA THR A 883 -8.96 -17.17 -0.27
C THR A 883 -7.69 -16.46 0.20
N ASN A 884 -6.54 -17.14 0.15
CA ASN A 884 -5.24 -16.60 0.57
C ASN A 884 -4.35 -16.11 -0.60
N THR A 885 -4.78 -16.29 -1.85
CA THR A 885 -3.97 -15.99 -3.05
C THR A 885 -4.64 -14.91 -3.89
N ASP A 886 -4.08 -13.70 -3.91
CA ASP A 886 -4.53 -12.55 -4.72
C ASP A 886 -4.33 -12.72 -6.25
N SER A 887 -3.95 -13.93 -6.70
CA SER A 887 -3.59 -14.23 -8.09
C SER A 887 -4.79 -14.78 -8.86
N SER A 888 -5.23 -14.08 -9.90
CA SER A 888 -6.36 -14.42 -10.78
C SER A 888 -6.18 -15.67 -11.65
N GLU A 889 -5.05 -16.39 -11.52
CA GLU A 889 -4.72 -17.61 -12.30
C GLU A 889 -4.79 -18.91 -11.48
N PHE A 890 -5.29 -18.85 -10.24
CA PHE A 890 -5.36 -20.01 -9.36
C PHE A 890 -6.54 -20.94 -9.70
N VAL A 891 -6.25 -22.18 -10.11
CA VAL A 891 -7.25 -23.25 -10.26
C VAL A 891 -7.24 -24.11 -9.01
N SER A 892 -8.26 -23.95 -8.16
CA SER A 892 -8.44 -24.85 -7.01
C SER A 892 -8.78 -26.27 -7.48
N PRO A 893 -8.23 -27.33 -6.85
CA PRO A 893 -8.58 -28.71 -7.16
C PRO A 893 -10.02 -29.09 -6.76
N ILE A 894 -10.70 -28.29 -5.93
CA ILE A 894 -12.08 -28.55 -5.51
C ILE A 894 -12.91 -27.27 -5.47
N THR A 895 -14.10 -27.30 -6.05
CA THR A 895 -15.01 -26.15 -5.98
C THR A 895 -15.60 -26.01 -4.56
N PRO A 896 -16.00 -24.79 -4.13
CA PRO A 896 -16.65 -24.62 -2.83
C PRO A 896 -17.91 -25.48 -2.66
N ALA A 897 -18.65 -25.70 -3.75
CA ALA A 897 -19.82 -26.57 -3.74
C ALA A 897 -19.42 -28.03 -3.49
N GLU A 898 -18.41 -28.53 -4.21
CA GLU A 898 -17.89 -29.89 -4.05
C GLU A 898 -17.29 -30.13 -2.67
N LEU A 899 -16.60 -29.17 -2.06
CA LEU A 899 -16.06 -29.31 -0.71
C LEU A 899 -17.19 -29.54 0.30
N LEU A 900 -18.25 -28.71 0.22
CA LEU A 900 -19.38 -28.85 1.12
C LEU A 900 -20.12 -30.17 0.89
N ILE A 901 -20.23 -30.63 -0.36
CA ILE A 901 -20.82 -31.94 -0.68
C ILE A 901 -19.96 -33.09 -0.14
N ALA A 902 -18.64 -33.03 -0.35
CA ALA A 902 -17.69 -34.01 0.12
C ALA A 902 -17.74 -34.17 1.65
N LEU A 903 -17.95 -33.07 2.40
CA LEU A 903 -18.17 -33.12 3.84
C LEU A 903 -19.46 -33.87 4.24
N HIS A 904 -20.51 -33.80 3.41
CA HIS A 904 -21.80 -34.46 3.68
C HIS A 904 -21.83 -35.93 3.26
N THR A 905 -20.93 -36.35 2.37
CA THR A 905 -20.81 -37.74 1.90
C THR A 905 -19.79 -38.57 2.71
N ILE A 906 -19.11 -37.97 3.70
CA ILE A 906 -18.20 -38.71 4.58
C ILE A 906 -18.98 -39.77 5.37
N ASP A 907 -18.51 -41.00 5.31
CA ASP A 907 -19.07 -42.12 6.07
C ASP A 907 -18.99 -41.84 7.59
N PRO A 908 -20.13 -41.87 8.31
CA PRO A 908 -20.18 -41.77 9.77
C PRO A 908 -19.28 -42.74 10.52
N ALA A 909 -18.88 -43.87 9.92
CA ALA A 909 -17.96 -44.84 10.52
C ALA A 909 -16.50 -44.32 10.56
N VAL A 910 -16.10 -43.47 9.62
CA VAL A 910 -14.72 -42.96 9.49
C VAL A 910 -14.52 -41.68 10.31
N CYS A 911 -15.56 -40.84 10.42
CA CYS A 911 -15.50 -39.58 11.15
C CYS A 911 -16.78 -39.33 11.94
N GLU A 912 -16.64 -38.89 13.19
CA GLU A 912 -17.78 -38.55 14.04
C GLU A 912 -18.60 -37.40 13.43
N LEU A 913 -19.92 -37.56 13.43
CA LEU A 913 -20.86 -36.56 12.91
C LEU A 913 -20.67 -35.18 13.56
N LYS A 914 -20.22 -35.11 14.82
CA LYS A 914 -19.93 -33.85 15.52
C LYS A 914 -18.78 -33.07 14.88
N VAL A 915 -17.75 -33.75 14.39
CA VAL A 915 -16.59 -33.13 13.72
C VAL A 915 -17.03 -32.57 12.37
N VAL A 916 -17.82 -33.35 11.62
CA VAL A 916 -18.40 -32.91 10.34
C VAL A 916 -19.29 -31.68 10.53
N ILE A 917 -20.12 -31.64 11.56
CA ILE A 917 -20.97 -30.47 11.88
C ILE A 917 -20.13 -29.21 12.18
N LYS A 918 -18.99 -29.36 12.88
CA LYS A 918 -18.09 -28.23 13.13
C LYS A 918 -17.43 -27.75 11.83
N ALA A 919 -16.99 -28.68 10.99
CA ALA A 919 -16.39 -28.38 9.68
C ALA A 919 -17.38 -27.65 8.76
N THR A 920 -18.62 -28.13 8.62
CA THR A 920 -19.64 -27.46 7.81
C THR A 920 -19.98 -26.08 8.38
N SER A 921 -20.01 -25.92 9.70
CA SER A 921 -20.19 -24.60 10.33
C SER A 921 -19.06 -23.61 10.03
N LEU A 922 -17.81 -24.08 9.88
CA LEU A 922 -16.68 -23.25 9.46
C LEU A 922 -16.85 -22.79 8.00
N CYS A 923 -17.30 -23.69 7.10
CA CYS A 923 -17.62 -23.30 5.73
C CYS A 923 -18.68 -22.18 5.68
N PHE A 924 -19.77 -22.32 6.45
CA PHE A 924 -20.82 -21.30 6.54
C PHE A 924 -20.37 -19.97 7.18
N SER A 925 -19.25 -19.95 7.91
CA SER A 925 -18.70 -18.71 8.47
C SER A 925 -18.08 -17.80 7.39
N GLU A 926 -17.63 -18.39 6.28
CA GLU A 926 -16.98 -17.69 5.16
C GLU A 926 -18.01 -17.22 4.10
N ARG A 927 -18.76 -16.16 4.46
CA ARG A 927 -19.87 -15.61 3.65
C ARG A 927 -19.48 -15.06 2.28
N GLN A 928 -18.19 -14.81 2.06
CA GLN A 928 -17.67 -14.32 0.78
C GLN A 928 -17.61 -15.44 -0.27
N VAL A 929 -17.37 -16.68 0.16
CA VAL A 929 -17.25 -17.84 -0.74
C VAL A 929 -18.59 -18.56 -0.89
N TYR A 930 -19.31 -18.78 0.22
CA TYR A 930 -20.59 -19.49 0.21
C TYR A 930 -21.76 -18.54 0.01
N THR A 931 -21.90 -18.05 -1.21
CA THR A 931 -23.00 -17.15 -1.62
C THR A 931 -24.33 -17.89 -1.80
N GLN A 932 -25.40 -17.13 -2.03
CA GLN A 932 -26.74 -17.66 -2.32
C GLN A 932 -26.74 -18.65 -3.50
N GLU A 933 -25.97 -18.37 -4.55
CA GLU A 933 -25.92 -19.20 -5.76
C GLU A 933 -25.16 -20.50 -5.51
N THR A 934 -23.99 -20.43 -4.88
CA THR A 934 -23.18 -21.59 -4.52
C THR A 934 -23.95 -22.55 -3.61
N LEU A 935 -24.65 -22.01 -2.60
CA LEU A 935 -25.48 -22.83 -1.72
C LEU A 935 -26.68 -23.44 -2.44
N ALA A 936 -27.28 -22.76 -3.42
CA ALA A 936 -28.35 -23.35 -4.23
C ALA A 936 -27.87 -24.58 -5.02
N VAL A 937 -26.69 -24.49 -5.63
CA VAL A 937 -26.05 -25.63 -6.33
C VAL A 937 -25.80 -26.79 -5.36
N VAL A 938 -25.24 -26.51 -4.18
CA VAL A 938 -25.01 -27.54 -3.15
C VAL A 938 -26.30 -28.22 -2.73
N LEU A 939 -27.35 -27.45 -2.43
CA LEU A 939 -28.62 -28.01 -1.99
C LEU A 939 -29.31 -28.84 -3.08
N GLN A 940 -29.17 -28.45 -4.35
CA GLN A 940 -29.67 -29.23 -5.48
C GLN A 940 -28.93 -30.56 -5.61
N GLN A 941 -27.60 -30.54 -5.59
CA GLN A 941 -26.79 -31.76 -5.73
C GLN A 941 -26.96 -32.69 -4.53
N LEU A 942 -27.01 -32.17 -3.29
CA LEU A 942 -27.25 -33.00 -2.10
C LEU A 942 -28.62 -33.69 -2.11
N MET A 943 -29.64 -33.08 -2.72
CA MET A 943 -30.97 -33.69 -2.89
C MET A 943 -30.94 -34.86 -3.88
N GLU A 944 -30.03 -34.85 -4.85
CA GLU A 944 -29.93 -35.89 -5.88
C GLU A 944 -29.19 -37.15 -5.40
N ILE A 945 -28.40 -37.05 -4.33
CA ILE A 945 -27.64 -38.18 -3.75
C ILE A 945 -28.56 -39.23 -3.10
N HIS A 946 -28.31 -40.51 -3.37
CA HIS A 946 -29.00 -41.66 -2.79
C HIS A 946 -28.02 -42.62 -2.10
N PRO A 947 -28.22 -43.00 -0.82
CA PRO A 947 -29.24 -42.51 0.12
C PRO A 947 -29.02 -41.05 0.54
N LEU A 948 -30.08 -40.36 0.99
CA LEU A 948 -30.00 -38.94 1.36
C LEU A 948 -29.00 -38.71 2.51
N PRO A 949 -28.13 -37.69 2.43
CA PRO A 949 -27.20 -37.34 3.49
C PRO A 949 -27.93 -36.92 4.78
N THR A 950 -27.53 -37.48 5.92
CA THR A 950 -28.19 -37.23 7.22
C THR A 950 -28.14 -35.76 7.68
N LEU A 951 -27.17 -34.98 7.21
CA LEU A 951 -26.99 -33.56 7.55
C LEU A 951 -27.70 -32.60 6.58
N LEU A 952 -28.33 -33.11 5.51
CA LEU A 952 -28.99 -32.30 4.47
C LEU A 952 -29.92 -31.23 5.07
N MET A 953 -30.86 -31.65 5.92
CA MET A 953 -31.86 -30.72 6.47
C MET A 953 -31.26 -29.68 7.41
N ARG A 954 -30.15 -30.01 8.09
CA ARG A 954 -29.42 -29.03 8.91
C ARG A 954 -28.83 -27.94 8.02
N THR A 955 -28.23 -28.33 6.91
CA THR A 955 -27.64 -27.42 5.91
C THR A 955 -28.70 -26.59 5.22
N VAL A 956 -29.86 -27.15 4.86
CA VAL A 956 -31.03 -26.40 4.37
C VAL A 956 -31.46 -25.32 5.37
N ILE A 957 -31.63 -25.69 6.65
CA ILE A 957 -32.06 -24.76 7.71
C ILE A 957 -31.01 -23.67 7.96
N GLN A 958 -29.72 -24.01 7.96
CA GLN A 958 -28.63 -23.05 8.13
C GLN A 958 -28.55 -22.08 6.94
N SER A 959 -28.65 -22.57 5.71
CA SER A 959 -28.70 -21.75 4.49
C SER A 959 -29.87 -20.77 4.50
N LEU A 960 -31.06 -21.20 4.95
CA LEU A 960 -32.22 -20.32 5.10
C LEU A 960 -32.04 -19.24 6.16
N THR A 961 -31.32 -19.56 7.25
CA THR A 961 -31.03 -18.60 8.32
C THR A 961 -30.06 -17.51 7.85
N LEU A 962 -29.10 -17.87 6.99
CA LEU A 962 -28.14 -16.94 6.40
C LEU A 962 -28.71 -16.15 5.21
N TYR A 963 -29.50 -16.80 4.35
CA TYR A 963 -30.04 -16.22 3.12
C TYR A 963 -31.56 -16.48 3.00
N PRO A 964 -32.41 -15.62 3.59
CA PRO A 964 -33.87 -15.76 3.53
C PRO A 964 -34.48 -15.70 2.12
N ARG A 965 -33.74 -15.20 1.12
CA ARG A 965 -34.21 -15.18 -0.28
C ARG A 965 -34.29 -16.58 -0.93
N LEU A 966 -33.65 -17.58 -0.33
CA LEU A 966 -33.71 -18.97 -0.80
C LEU A 966 -35.02 -19.69 -0.45
N ILE A 967 -35.94 -19.09 0.32
CA ILE A 967 -37.14 -19.82 0.78
C ILE A 967 -37.93 -20.38 -0.41
N GLY A 968 -38.17 -19.62 -1.47
CA GLY A 968 -38.88 -20.12 -2.65
C GLY A 968 -38.19 -21.33 -3.33
N PHE A 969 -36.86 -21.31 -3.42
CA PHE A 969 -36.07 -22.43 -3.95
C PHE A 969 -36.13 -23.65 -3.03
N VAL A 970 -36.02 -23.45 -1.71
CA VAL A 970 -36.12 -24.54 -0.73
C VAL A 970 -37.52 -25.16 -0.73
N MET A 971 -38.59 -24.39 -0.94
CA MET A 971 -39.94 -24.97 -1.09
C MET A 971 -40.01 -25.97 -2.24
N ASN A 972 -39.41 -25.66 -3.39
CA ASN A 972 -39.33 -26.60 -4.52
C ASN A 972 -38.53 -27.87 -4.15
N ILE A 973 -37.45 -27.72 -3.38
CA ILE A 973 -36.69 -28.87 -2.85
C ILE A 973 -37.57 -29.71 -1.92
N LEU A 974 -38.29 -29.10 -0.97
CA LEU A 974 -39.16 -29.81 -0.03
C LEU A 974 -40.27 -30.57 -0.78
N GLN A 975 -40.87 -29.99 -1.82
CA GLN A 975 -41.85 -30.70 -2.67
C GLN A 975 -41.24 -31.93 -3.36
N ARG A 976 -40.02 -31.82 -3.90
CA ARG A 976 -39.32 -32.95 -4.52
C ARG A 976 -38.91 -34.02 -3.50
N LEU A 977 -38.59 -33.63 -2.27
CA LEU A 977 -38.29 -34.54 -1.18
C LEU A 977 -39.50 -35.40 -0.78
N ILE A 978 -40.73 -34.89 -0.91
CA ILE A 978 -41.96 -35.68 -0.71
C ILE A 978 -42.01 -36.86 -1.69
N LEU A 979 -41.69 -36.62 -2.97
CA LEU A 979 -41.65 -37.69 -3.99
C LEU A 979 -40.60 -38.78 -3.66
N LYS A 980 -39.54 -38.43 -2.91
CA LYS A 980 -38.48 -39.36 -2.47
C LYS A 980 -38.78 -40.06 -1.13
N GLN A 981 -39.99 -39.90 -0.57
CA GLN A 981 -40.43 -40.55 0.67
C GLN A 981 -39.48 -40.31 1.87
N VAL A 982 -39.16 -39.03 2.15
CA VAL A 982 -38.25 -38.63 3.24
C VAL A 982 -38.59 -39.15 4.63
N TRP A 983 -39.85 -39.53 4.88
CA TRP A 983 -40.30 -40.15 6.14
C TRP A 983 -39.66 -41.51 6.44
N LYS A 984 -39.09 -42.19 5.44
CA LYS A 984 -38.31 -43.44 5.67
C LYS A 984 -37.02 -43.21 6.48
N GLN A 985 -36.50 -41.98 6.52
CA GLN A 985 -35.30 -41.62 7.29
C GLN A 985 -35.64 -40.66 8.43
N LYS A 986 -35.78 -41.19 9.66
CA LYS A 986 -36.20 -40.43 10.85
C LYS A 986 -35.48 -39.07 11.05
N LYS A 987 -34.15 -39.03 10.93
CA LYS A 987 -33.37 -37.79 11.13
C LYS A 987 -33.61 -36.72 10.07
N VAL A 988 -33.83 -37.13 8.82
CA VAL A 988 -34.15 -36.21 7.72
C VAL A 988 -35.60 -35.74 7.86
N TRP A 989 -36.51 -36.63 8.29
CA TRP A 989 -37.92 -36.30 8.56
C TRP A 989 -38.09 -35.25 9.67
N GLU A 990 -37.44 -35.44 10.82
CA GLU A 990 -37.45 -34.44 11.91
C GLU A 990 -36.93 -33.07 11.43
N GLY A 991 -35.92 -33.07 10.55
CA GLY A 991 -35.38 -31.86 9.95
C GLY A 991 -36.36 -31.20 8.96
N PHE A 992 -37.09 -32.01 8.18
CA PHE A 992 -38.14 -31.56 7.26
C PHE A 992 -39.24 -30.82 8.00
N ILE A 993 -39.73 -31.39 9.11
CA ILE A 993 -40.78 -30.81 9.95
C ILE A 993 -40.33 -29.45 10.53
N LYS A 994 -39.11 -29.40 11.10
CA LYS A 994 -38.53 -28.15 11.63
C LYS A 994 -38.34 -27.08 10.55
N CYS A 995 -38.00 -27.46 9.33
CA CYS A 995 -37.88 -26.55 8.20
C CYS A 995 -39.24 -25.95 7.83
N CYS A 996 -40.29 -26.78 7.75
CA CYS A 996 -41.67 -26.34 7.51
C CYS A 996 -42.18 -25.40 8.61
N GLN A 997 -41.82 -25.64 9.87
CA GLN A 997 -42.17 -24.76 10.99
C GLN A 997 -41.53 -23.37 10.88
N ARG A 998 -40.26 -23.27 10.44
CA ARG A 998 -39.53 -21.99 10.32
C ARG A 998 -39.93 -21.16 9.11
N THR A 999 -40.56 -21.77 8.12
CA THR A 999 -40.87 -21.13 6.83
C THR A 999 -42.36 -20.84 6.64
N LYS A 1000 -43.13 -20.83 7.73
CA LYS A 1000 -44.53 -20.33 7.72
C LYS A 1000 -44.55 -18.86 7.24
N PRO A 1001 -45.51 -18.45 6.39
CA PRO A 1001 -46.65 -19.22 5.87
C PRO A 1001 -46.37 -20.00 4.56
N GLN A 1002 -45.19 -19.85 3.96
CA GLN A 1002 -44.90 -20.40 2.63
C GLN A 1002 -44.85 -21.95 2.60
N SER A 1003 -44.56 -22.59 3.73
CA SER A 1003 -44.57 -24.05 3.89
C SER A 1003 -45.96 -24.69 3.81
N PHE A 1004 -47.04 -23.92 3.96
CA PHE A 1004 -48.40 -24.46 3.97
C PHE A 1004 -48.78 -25.18 2.67
N GLN A 1005 -48.32 -24.67 1.53
CA GLN A 1005 -48.55 -25.31 0.23
C GLN A 1005 -47.83 -26.65 0.09
N VAL A 1006 -46.67 -26.81 0.74
CA VAL A 1006 -45.90 -28.05 0.73
C VAL A 1006 -46.54 -29.10 1.66
N LEU A 1007 -47.03 -28.67 2.83
CA LEU A 1007 -47.71 -29.55 3.78
C LEU A 1007 -49.00 -30.14 3.21
N LEU A 1008 -49.75 -29.39 2.39
CA LEU A 1008 -50.97 -29.89 1.73
C LEU A 1008 -50.69 -30.97 0.67
N GLN A 1009 -49.45 -31.12 0.21
CA GLN A 1009 -49.04 -32.17 -0.74
C GLN A 1009 -48.62 -33.48 -0.06
N LEU A 1010 -48.53 -33.51 1.28
CA LEU A 1010 -48.21 -34.72 2.03
C LEU A 1010 -49.40 -35.69 2.03
N PRO A 1011 -49.17 -37.01 2.03
CA PRO A 1011 -50.24 -37.96 2.23
C PRO A 1011 -50.81 -37.86 3.66
N ALA A 1012 -52.08 -38.22 3.82
CA ALA A 1012 -52.84 -38.04 5.05
C ALA A 1012 -52.21 -38.65 6.33
N PRO A 1013 -51.59 -39.85 6.31
CA PRO A 1013 -50.96 -40.40 7.51
C PRO A 1013 -49.71 -39.62 7.93
N GLN A 1014 -48.89 -39.15 6.98
CA GLN A 1014 -47.69 -38.36 7.30
C GLN A 1014 -48.07 -36.94 7.77
N LEU A 1015 -49.15 -36.36 7.24
CA LEU A 1015 -49.65 -35.07 7.72
C LEU A 1015 -50.12 -35.17 9.19
N ALA A 1016 -50.70 -36.30 9.59
CA ALA A 1016 -51.05 -36.56 10.99
C ALA A 1016 -49.80 -36.63 11.88
N GLU A 1017 -48.74 -37.34 11.47
CA GLU A 1017 -47.45 -37.37 12.20
C GLU A 1017 -46.83 -35.97 12.37
N VAL A 1018 -46.92 -35.09 11.36
CA VAL A 1018 -46.44 -33.70 11.47
C VAL A 1018 -47.19 -32.93 12.56
N PHE A 1019 -48.50 -33.15 12.70
CA PHE A 1019 -49.29 -32.51 13.76
C PHE A 1019 -49.07 -33.11 15.15
N GLU A 1020 -48.70 -34.39 15.22
CA GLU A 1020 -48.28 -35.02 16.48
C GLU A 1020 -46.92 -34.49 16.97
N GLU A 1021 -45.93 -34.33 16.09
CA GLU A 1021 -44.63 -33.76 16.47
C GLU A 1021 -44.66 -32.22 16.65
N CYS A 1022 -45.54 -31.51 15.96
CA CYS A 1022 -45.64 -30.04 15.99
C CYS A 1022 -47.10 -29.54 15.94
N PRO A 1023 -47.82 -29.48 17.08
CA PRO A 1023 -49.22 -29.07 17.12
C PRO A 1023 -49.46 -27.60 16.69
N ASP A 1024 -48.46 -26.73 16.85
CA ASP A 1024 -48.51 -25.30 16.48
C ASP A 1024 -48.62 -25.03 14.96
N LEU A 1025 -48.47 -26.06 14.12
CA LEU A 1025 -48.65 -25.95 12.67
C LEU A 1025 -50.11 -26.09 12.23
N ARG A 1026 -50.96 -26.66 13.09
CA ARG A 1026 -52.33 -27.05 12.72
C ARG A 1026 -53.29 -25.87 12.60
N THR A 1027 -53.33 -24.98 13.60
CA THR A 1027 -54.22 -23.81 13.60
C THR A 1027 -53.91 -22.82 12.47
N PRO A 1028 -52.64 -22.43 12.19
CA PRO A 1028 -52.34 -21.51 11.10
C PRO A 1028 -52.58 -22.10 9.70
N LEU A 1029 -52.40 -23.42 9.53
CA LEU A 1029 -52.67 -24.09 8.27
C LEU A 1029 -54.17 -24.18 7.99
N LEU A 1030 -54.97 -24.43 9.03
CA LEU A 1030 -56.43 -24.42 8.94
C LEU A 1030 -56.95 -23.01 8.60
N ASP A 1031 -56.45 -21.97 9.28
CA ASP A 1031 -56.81 -20.58 8.96
C ASP A 1031 -56.48 -20.21 7.51
N HIS A 1032 -55.32 -20.64 7.01
CA HIS A 1032 -54.92 -20.41 5.62
C HIS A 1032 -55.82 -21.15 4.62
N VAL A 1033 -56.20 -22.41 4.88
CA VAL A 1033 -57.16 -23.14 4.04
C VAL A 1033 -58.56 -22.50 4.08
N MET A 1034 -58.95 -21.91 5.21
CA MET A 1034 -60.20 -21.17 5.33
C MET A 1034 -60.18 -19.83 4.56
N THR A 1035 -59.02 -19.31 4.15
CA THR A 1035 -58.96 -18.15 3.23
C THR A 1035 -59.13 -18.51 1.75
N PHE A 1036 -59.16 -19.81 1.40
CA PHE A 1036 -59.30 -20.25 0.02
C PHE A 1036 -60.72 -20.08 -0.52
N THR A 1037 -60.81 -19.85 -1.84
CA THR A 1037 -62.09 -19.83 -2.57
C THR A 1037 -62.70 -21.24 -2.63
N ASP A 1038 -64.03 -21.33 -2.77
CA ASP A 1038 -64.76 -22.62 -2.78
C ASP A 1038 -64.29 -23.59 -3.87
N HIS A 1039 -63.72 -23.08 -4.97
CA HIS A 1039 -63.13 -23.90 -6.04
C HIS A 1039 -61.78 -24.52 -5.61
N GLN A 1040 -60.98 -23.81 -4.81
CA GLN A 1040 -59.68 -24.29 -4.31
C GLN A 1040 -59.86 -25.30 -3.17
N ARG A 1041 -60.89 -25.14 -2.34
CA ARG A 1041 -61.23 -26.10 -1.26
C ARG A 1041 -61.65 -27.47 -1.79
N LYS A 1042 -62.28 -27.53 -2.97
CA LYS A 1042 -62.67 -28.81 -3.63
C LYS A 1042 -61.48 -29.62 -4.16
N HIS A 1043 -60.32 -29.00 -4.36
CA HIS A 1043 -59.11 -29.70 -4.83
C HIS A 1043 -58.27 -30.33 -3.70
N ILE A 1044 -58.62 -30.10 -2.43
CA ILE A 1044 -57.96 -30.74 -1.29
C ILE A 1044 -58.63 -32.10 -1.04
N PRO A 1045 -57.87 -33.22 -0.98
CA PRO A 1045 -58.43 -34.54 -0.67
C PRO A 1045 -59.23 -34.55 0.64
N LYS A 1046 -60.36 -35.26 0.67
CA LYS A 1046 -61.24 -35.33 1.86
C LYS A 1046 -60.49 -35.85 3.10
N ASN A 1047 -59.64 -36.85 2.92
CA ASN A 1047 -58.84 -37.44 3.99
C ASN A 1047 -57.83 -36.45 4.62
N THR A 1048 -57.28 -35.48 3.87
CA THR A 1048 -56.41 -34.44 4.42
C THR A 1048 -57.20 -33.32 5.11
N MET A 1049 -58.41 -33.02 4.64
CA MET A 1049 -59.35 -32.12 5.33
C MET A 1049 -59.84 -32.70 6.67
N ASP A 1050 -60.06 -34.00 6.74
CA ASP A 1050 -60.47 -34.68 7.99
C ASP A 1050 -59.37 -34.62 9.07
N VAL A 1051 -58.10 -34.78 8.67
CA VAL A 1051 -56.93 -34.61 9.56
C VAL A 1051 -56.80 -33.16 10.05
N LEU A 1052 -57.01 -32.18 9.17
CA LEU A 1052 -56.94 -30.75 9.51
C LEU A 1052 -58.02 -30.36 10.55
N LEU A 1053 -59.25 -30.86 10.36
CA LEU A 1053 -60.39 -30.63 11.25
C LEU A 1053 -60.31 -31.42 12.57
N GLY A 1054 -59.45 -32.44 12.64
CA GLY A 1054 -59.24 -33.22 13.87
C GLY A 1054 -60.08 -34.47 13.99
N ASN A 1055 -60.72 -34.88 12.91
CA ASN A 1055 -61.41 -36.15 12.87
C ASN A 1055 -60.36 -37.24 12.72
N LYS A 1056 -60.41 -38.25 13.59
CA LYS A 1056 -59.54 -39.43 13.47
C LYS A 1056 -59.79 -40.07 12.11
N ILE A 1057 -58.73 -40.25 11.32
CA ILE A 1057 -58.79 -41.06 10.10
C ILE A 1057 -59.15 -42.49 10.53
N VAL A 1058 -60.30 -42.98 10.06
CA VAL A 1058 -60.56 -44.41 10.00
C VAL A 1058 -59.74 -44.93 8.83
N ILE A 1059 -58.66 -45.64 9.13
CA ILE A 1059 -57.92 -46.41 8.15
C ILE A 1059 -58.86 -47.56 7.73
N ILE A 1060 -59.42 -47.48 6.53
CA ILE A 1060 -59.97 -48.65 5.85
C ILE A 1060 -58.76 -49.27 5.15
N ASP A 1061 -58.22 -50.34 5.74
CA ASP A 1061 -57.28 -51.23 5.06
C ASP A 1061 -58.01 -51.85 3.87
N ASP A 1062 -57.59 -51.49 2.66
CA ASP A 1062 -58.03 -52.13 1.42
C ASP A 1062 -57.05 -53.26 1.03
N ASP A 1063 -56.62 -54.03 2.03
CA ASP A 1063 -55.93 -55.31 1.87
C ASP A 1063 -56.68 -56.37 2.69
N THR A 1064 -57.89 -56.72 2.22
CA THR A 1064 -58.55 -57.96 2.65
C THR A 1064 -57.93 -59.14 1.89
N GLU A 1065 -56.75 -59.58 2.35
CA GLU A 1065 -56.37 -60.97 2.16
C GLU A 1065 -57.18 -61.85 3.12
N TYR A 1066 -57.83 -62.84 2.52
CA TYR A 1066 -58.54 -63.95 3.14
C TYR A 1066 -57.84 -64.49 4.40
N SER A 1067 -58.54 -64.52 5.54
CA SER A 1067 -58.18 -65.40 6.65
C SER A 1067 -59.22 -66.53 6.77
N ALA A 1068 -58.73 -67.77 6.63
CA ALA A 1068 -59.45 -68.96 7.09
C ALA A 1068 -59.31 -69.10 8.62
N PRO A 1069 -60.29 -69.68 9.32
CA PRO A 1069 -60.38 -69.55 10.77
C PRO A 1069 -59.54 -70.58 11.53
N THR A 1070 -59.20 -70.13 12.74
CA THR A 1070 -58.43 -70.69 13.83
C THR A 1070 -58.83 -72.11 14.24
N ASN A 1071 -57.85 -72.95 14.65
CA ASN A 1071 -57.96 -73.68 15.90
C ASN A 1071 -56.62 -74.20 16.43
N ALA A 1072 -56.61 -74.35 17.75
CA ALA A 1072 -55.47 -74.41 18.67
C ALA A 1072 -54.76 -75.77 18.78
N GLN A 1073 -53.69 -75.74 19.57
CA GLN A 1073 -53.00 -76.86 20.27
C GLN A 1073 -52.01 -77.69 19.42
N ASP A 1074 -50.70 -77.53 19.66
CA ASP A 1074 -49.95 -78.39 20.59
C ASP A 1074 -48.42 -78.21 20.49
N LEU A 1075 -47.78 -78.25 21.68
CA LEU A 1075 -46.51 -78.92 22.02
C LEU A 1075 -45.18 -78.62 21.26
N ILE A 1076 -44.26 -77.98 21.99
CA ILE A 1076 -42.90 -78.45 22.41
C ILE A 1076 -41.92 -79.03 21.35
N THR A 1077 -40.63 -78.62 21.47
CA THR A 1077 -39.37 -79.18 20.90
C THR A 1077 -39.20 -79.05 19.36
N GLU A 1078 -38.03 -78.91 18.73
CA GLU A 1078 -36.62 -79.07 19.07
C GLU A 1078 -35.79 -78.43 17.91
N ILE A 1079 -34.68 -77.79 18.30
CA ILE A 1079 -33.30 -77.84 17.77
C ILE A 1079 -33.02 -78.29 16.30
N LYS A 1080 -32.09 -77.55 15.65
CA LYS A 1080 -31.05 -77.90 14.63
C LYS A 1080 -31.31 -77.70 13.12
N LYS A 1081 -30.46 -76.79 12.58
CA LYS A 1081 -29.50 -76.93 11.46
C LYS A 1081 -29.91 -77.65 10.17
N GLU A 1082 -29.84 -76.88 9.07
CA GLU A 1082 -29.24 -77.15 7.74
C GLU A 1082 -28.69 -78.58 7.49
N PRO A 1083 -28.86 -79.14 6.27
CA PRO A 1083 -27.97 -78.77 5.14
C PRO A 1083 -28.50 -78.89 3.69
N VAL A 1084 -27.93 -78.04 2.82
CA VAL A 1084 -27.23 -78.24 1.52
C VAL A 1084 -27.47 -79.53 0.66
N ASP A 1085 -27.86 -79.26 -0.60
CA ASP A 1085 -27.59 -79.95 -1.91
C ASP A 1085 -28.19 -81.34 -2.26
N PRO A 1086 -28.21 -81.78 -3.56
CA PRO A 1086 -28.21 -81.06 -4.84
C PRO A 1086 -29.15 -81.67 -5.94
N SER A 1087 -29.11 -80.97 -7.08
CA SER A 1087 -29.54 -81.22 -8.47
C SER A 1087 -29.63 -82.66 -9.02
N ASP A 1088 -30.51 -82.87 -10.03
CA ASP A 1088 -30.03 -83.02 -11.42
C ASP A 1088 -31.11 -83.02 -12.52
N SER A 1089 -30.88 -82.18 -13.53
CA SER A 1089 -30.91 -82.57 -14.94
C SER A 1089 -30.25 -81.47 -15.80
N GLN A 1090 -28.99 -81.70 -16.19
CA GLN A 1090 -28.16 -80.86 -17.08
C GLN A 1090 -28.56 -80.98 -18.57
N PRO A 1091 -27.96 -80.16 -19.46
CA PRO A 1091 -26.94 -80.75 -20.33
C PRO A 1091 -25.72 -79.85 -20.63
N SER A 1092 -24.73 -80.52 -21.23
CA SER A 1092 -23.31 -80.21 -21.40
C SER A 1092 -22.91 -79.55 -22.72
N GLN A 1093 -21.84 -78.72 -22.64
CA GLN A 1093 -20.65 -78.61 -23.54
C GLN A 1093 -20.85 -78.28 -25.04
N ASN A 1094 -19.96 -77.58 -25.75
CA ASN A 1094 -18.62 -77.04 -25.51
C ASN A 1094 -18.31 -76.02 -26.63
N ASN A 1095 -17.42 -75.07 -26.32
CA ASN A 1095 -16.39 -74.41 -27.15
C ASN A 1095 -16.69 -73.94 -28.59
N THR A 1096 -16.53 -72.64 -28.82
CA THR A 1096 -15.40 -72.09 -29.62
C THR A 1096 -15.21 -70.59 -29.32
N GLU A 1097 -13.96 -70.14 -29.32
CA GLU A 1097 -13.50 -68.76 -29.25
C GLU A 1097 -14.00 -67.89 -30.42
N SER A 1098 -14.21 -66.59 -30.20
CA SER A 1098 -13.53 -65.47 -30.90
C SER A 1098 -14.37 -64.18 -30.97
N ILE A 1099 -13.65 -63.07 -30.67
CA ILE A 1099 -13.92 -61.62 -30.82
C ILE A 1099 -14.79 -60.97 -29.75
#